data_AF-A0A3A8P371-F1
#
_entry.id   AF-A0A3A8P371-F1
#
_cell.length_a   1.000
_cell.length_b   1.000
_cell.length_c   1.000
_cell.angle_alpha   90.00
_cell.angle_beta   90.00
_cell.angle_gamma   90.00
#
_symmetry.space_group_name_H-M   'P 1'
#
loop_
_entity.id
_entity.type
_entity.pdbx_description
1 polymer ?
#
loop_
_entity_poly.entity_id
_entity_poly.type
_entity_poly.pdbx_seq_one_letter_code
_entity_poly.pdbx_strand_id
1 'polypeptide(L)'
;MQPSVEAGWPESLQPLYAQVAEAVPQEAVAASAGWRDTFAHWVRGASLEERTRAQAAAWERLSPGERTPGEVLFLVSTCSELLWPYAEPPPGLLRQLLARQRDAVAALRDAGEAEVADRLQKETDAALSTVLTRYLKRHPDALLALVRGVPCTFDGRALRFQDAVDVDLKQVLGAGPKSVGLLEQLRALLPDTREEGRDRLAEFIRTRAARVPWREASEVLGERLFALATSPDGRGGMRGFLACYPNGRKEPDWCSRAGLLLARTVEVGGPPAVVENLCDLLTLFDSPPVDGLRGALGALVQSDFEAAADLGHARFVLDHCLGTMRKNEPALALALLWLEERLFRAAVRRGVPEAFERRTRARAKLESFPGFAHLVWLAEECAEVWPRFRSPARPGLDGLVAWRGEVAQRMGKKPVLRKAAIEFLLWCAPDEASSEAELAALALVRTATDRRLVRRMLEHPSPKARFRARSLQSWLQAGAGQGTTPAPVEPSEPATLTASLRHLHATRAVPVGGRTWLRDRDLEDLLVGAVGRVEADVASRHPERFREETSELVAGLLEGVRSELERIQADLGSLLAQGGRASPLSLAMTVQRAPTVPRDGGVEVAFVVSVEREGFVRTRRVVRVPVAKLEQRGEGQWLPTLRLGRERLDALLTRTEAAFCLFLVPAFVRAECWVVPARLARALMETQGALSGVPREAAQGVSRPLAQWLVYDVLGLWVGDERPDVVDAARAGDTGADFVVDLIVR
;
A
#
# COMPACT_ATOMS: atom_id res chain seq x y z
N MET A 1 -6.78 25.95 25.55
CA MET A 1 -6.56 27.07 26.49
C MET A 1 -7.71 27.06 27.50
N GLN A 2 -7.47 26.58 28.72
CA GLN A 2 -8.40 26.74 29.82
C GLN A 2 -8.09 28.07 30.55
N PRO A 3 -9.10 28.78 31.06
CA PRO A 3 -8.89 30.07 31.72
C PRO A 3 -8.10 29.84 33.02
N SER A 4 -7.07 30.64 33.25
CA SER A 4 -6.34 30.69 34.52
C SER A 4 -7.28 31.20 35.61
N VAL A 5 -7.94 30.28 36.30
CA VAL A 5 -8.59 30.58 37.58
C VAL A 5 -7.48 31.00 38.53
N GLU A 6 -7.52 32.22 39.04
CA GLU A 6 -6.63 32.68 40.10
C GLU A 6 -6.63 31.64 41.23
N ALA A 7 -5.45 31.15 41.61
CA ALA A 7 -5.24 30.00 42.49
C ALA A 7 -5.45 30.36 44.00
N GLY A 8 -6.55 31.05 44.28
CA GLY A 8 -7.03 31.31 45.63
C GLY A 8 -7.72 30.09 46.23
N TRP A 9 -7.59 29.91 47.55
CA TRP A 9 -8.46 28.99 48.29
C TRP A 9 -9.93 29.40 48.10
N PRO A 10 -10.87 28.44 48.01
CA PRO A 10 -12.28 28.75 47.94
C PRO A 10 -12.71 29.54 49.19
N GLU A 11 -13.67 30.46 49.04
CA GLU A 11 -14.15 31.33 50.12
C GLU A 11 -14.54 30.55 51.38
N SER A 12 -15.11 29.36 51.20
CA SER A 12 -15.50 28.45 52.29
C SER A 12 -14.31 27.87 53.09
N LEU A 13 -13.08 27.93 52.57
CA LEU A 13 -11.86 27.44 53.22
C LEU A 13 -10.90 28.56 53.65
N GLN A 14 -11.09 29.79 53.17
CA GLN A 14 -10.22 30.93 53.49
C GLN A 14 -10.07 31.21 55.00
N PRO A 15 -11.13 31.13 55.84
CA PRO A 15 -11.00 31.38 57.28
C PRO A 15 -10.06 30.40 57.98
N LEU A 16 -10.13 29.10 57.61
CA LEU A 16 -9.24 28.08 58.14
C LEU A 16 -7.80 28.33 57.68
N TYR A 17 -7.61 28.70 56.41
CA TYR A 17 -6.28 28.97 55.88
C TYR A 17 -5.62 30.21 56.49
N ALA A 18 -6.37 31.28 56.78
CA ALA A 18 -5.84 32.47 57.46
C ALA A 18 -5.25 32.11 58.84
N GLN A 19 -5.95 31.25 59.60
CA GLN A 19 -5.46 30.75 60.89
C GLN A 19 -4.18 29.91 60.76
N VAL A 20 -4.06 29.14 59.68
CA VAL A 20 -2.86 28.34 59.39
C VAL A 20 -1.67 29.21 59.01
N ALA A 21 -1.90 30.25 58.21
CA ALA A 21 -0.85 31.15 57.70
C ALA A 21 -0.18 31.96 58.82
N GLU A 22 -0.95 32.38 59.82
CA GLU A 22 -0.48 33.19 60.95
C GLU A 22 0.16 32.37 62.09
N ALA A 23 0.05 31.03 62.05
CA ALA A 23 0.48 30.17 63.16
C ALA A 23 2.01 30.04 63.27
N VAL A 24 2.51 30.28 64.49
CA VAL A 24 3.91 30.08 64.89
C VAL A 24 4.17 28.57 65.12
N PRO A 25 5.39 28.01 64.95
CA PRO A 25 5.60 26.55 64.92
C PRO A 25 5.00 25.74 66.09
N GLN A 26 5.10 26.25 67.32
CA GLN A 26 4.56 25.58 68.50
C GLN A 26 3.01 25.60 68.53
N GLU A 27 2.40 26.72 68.14
CA GLU A 27 0.95 26.86 68.05
C GLU A 27 0.38 26.03 66.90
N ALA A 28 1.10 25.94 65.79
CA ALA A 28 0.73 25.14 64.64
C ALA A 28 0.63 23.65 64.99
N VAL A 29 1.54 23.12 65.82
CA VAL A 29 1.48 21.73 66.29
C VAL A 29 0.23 21.48 67.12
N ALA A 30 -0.03 22.35 68.10
CA ALA A 30 -1.18 22.24 68.99
C ALA A 30 -2.52 22.35 68.23
N ALA A 31 -2.60 23.26 67.25
CA ALA A 31 -3.80 23.51 66.45
C ALA A 31 -4.03 22.47 65.33
N SER A 32 -3.00 21.71 64.94
CA SER A 32 -3.03 20.78 63.80
C SER A 32 -4.13 19.72 63.86
N ALA A 33 -4.52 19.26 65.05
CA ALA A 33 -5.61 18.31 65.22
C ALA A 33 -6.97 18.95 64.91
N GLY A 34 -7.19 20.18 65.39
CA GLY A 34 -8.39 20.95 65.11
C GLY A 34 -8.50 21.31 63.62
N TRP A 35 -7.39 21.70 62.99
CA TRP A 35 -7.35 21.93 61.55
C TRP A 35 -7.80 20.70 60.75
N ARG A 36 -7.34 19.50 61.14
CA ARG A 36 -7.74 18.23 60.50
C ARG A 36 -9.24 17.96 60.61
N ASP A 37 -9.84 18.19 61.77
CA ASP A 37 -11.28 17.96 61.98
C ASP A 37 -12.14 18.96 61.19
N THR A 38 -11.79 20.25 61.24
CA THR A 38 -12.47 21.29 60.48
C THR A 38 -12.34 21.03 58.98
N PHE A 39 -11.15 20.67 58.52
CA PHE A 39 -10.89 20.35 57.12
C PHE A 39 -11.68 19.11 56.66
N ALA A 40 -11.70 18.04 57.45
CA ALA A 40 -12.45 16.82 57.14
C ALA A 40 -13.98 17.05 57.11
N HIS A 41 -14.49 17.95 57.94
CA HIS A 41 -15.88 18.38 57.86
C HIS A 41 -16.16 19.14 56.56
N TRP A 42 -15.29 20.10 56.20
CA TRP A 42 -15.39 20.83 54.94
C TRP A 42 -15.36 19.89 53.72
N VAL A 43 -14.42 18.92 53.67
CA VAL A 43 -14.33 17.95 52.57
C VAL A 43 -15.62 17.16 52.41
N ARG A 44 -16.36 16.85 53.48
CA ARG A 44 -17.64 16.13 53.38
C ARG A 44 -18.77 16.99 52.79
N GLY A 45 -18.74 18.31 53.02
CA GLY A 45 -19.77 19.25 52.57
C GLY A 45 -19.45 19.98 51.25
N ALA A 46 -18.18 20.06 50.85
CA ALA A 46 -17.74 20.84 49.69
C ALA A 46 -18.15 20.22 48.35
N SER A 47 -18.50 21.07 47.39
CA SER A 47 -18.78 20.70 46.00
C SER A 47 -17.53 20.23 45.24
N LEU A 48 -17.71 19.55 44.09
CA LEU A 48 -16.58 19.13 43.25
C LEU A 48 -15.75 20.32 42.74
N GLU A 49 -16.40 21.44 42.41
CA GLU A 49 -15.73 22.66 41.96
C GLU A 49 -14.87 23.28 43.05
N GLU A 50 -15.39 23.38 44.28
CA GLU A 50 -14.63 23.87 45.43
C GLU A 50 -13.44 22.98 45.75
N ARG A 51 -13.61 21.65 45.71
CA ARG A 51 -12.50 20.70 45.92
C ARG A 51 -11.45 20.81 44.83
N THR A 52 -11.84 21.01 43.57
CA THR A 52 -10.91 21.19 42.45
C THR A 52 -10.13 22.50 42.57
N ARG A 53 -10.80 23.59 42.98
CA ARG A 53 -10.15 24.88 43.26
C ARG A 53 -9.18 24.80 44.45
N ALA A 54 -9.61 24.15 45.54
CA ALA A 54 -8.75 23.92 46.71
C ALA A 54 -7.54 23.03 46.37
N GLN A 55 -7.71 22.03 45.51
CA GLN A 55 -6.61 21.21 45.01
C GLN A 55 -5.59 22.04 44.21
N ALA A 56 -6.06 22.88 43.27
CA ALA A 56 -5.17 23.75 42.50
C ALA A 56 -4.40 24.73 43.40
N ALA A 57 -5.08 25.34 44.37
CA ALA A 57 -4.48 26.22 45.37
C ALA A 57 -3.43 25.50 46.25
N ALA A 58 -3.68 24.24 46.61
CA ALA A 58 -2.72 23.41 47.36
C ALA A 58 -1.48 23.08 46.52
N TRP A 59 -1.62 22.75 45.24
CA TRP A 59 -0.48 22.47 44.34
C TRP A 59 0.40 23.69 44.09
N GLU A 60 -0.21 24.86 43.89
CA GLU A 60 0.56 26.11 43.79
C GLU A 60 1.39 26.34 45.06
N ARG A 61 0.82 26.07 46.23
CA ARG A 61 1.49 26.27 47.52
C ARG A 61 2.55 25.22 47.84
N LEU A 62 2.48 24.03 47.23
CA LEU A 62 3.53 23.00 47.28
C LEU A 62 4.75 23.35 46.43
N SER A 63 4.63 24.28 45.46
CA SER A 63 5.73 24.73 44.62
C SER A 63 6.84 25.41 45.44
N PRO A 64 8.10 25.48 44.93
CA PRO A 64 9.21 26.10 45.64
C PRO A 64 8.92 27.57 46.01
N GLY A 65 9.16 27.92 47.27
CA GLY A 65 8.88 29.26 47.82
C GLY A 65 8.86 29.25 49.34
N GLU A 66 9.09 30.41 49.96
CA GLU A 66 8.99 30.58 51.41
C GLU A 66 7.53 30.38 51.86
N ARG A 67 7.36 29.56 52.90
CA ARG A 67 6.07 29.21 53.51
C ARG A 67 6.25 29.17 55.01
N THR A 68 5.19 29.49 55.75
CA THR A 68 5.27 29.39 57.21
C THR A 68 5.26 27.91 57.63
N PRO A 69 5.90 27.56 58.76
CA PRO A 69 5.87 26.17 59.25
C PRO A 69 4.45 25.64 59.48
N GLY A 70 3.50 26.50 59.86
CA GLY A 70 2.08 26.16 59.96
C GLY A 70 1.47 25.77 58.61
N GLU A 71 1.74 26.54 57.55
CA GLU A 71 1.30 26.20 56.19
C GLU A 71 1.88 24.87 55.70
N VAL A 72 3.17 24.64 55.91
CA VAL A 72 3.82 23.38 55.49
C VAL A 72 3.22 22.19 56.24
N LEU A 73 3.00 22.35 57.55
CA LEU A 73 2.37 21.31 58.38
C LEU A 73 0.94 21.02 57.89
N PHE A 74 0.14 22.05 57.59
CA PHE A 74 -1.21 21.90 57.08
C PHE A 74 -1.23 21.20 55.71
N LEU A 75 -0.36 21.60 54.77
CA LEU A 75 -0.28 21.01 53.43
C LEU A 75 0.07 19.52 53.45
N VAL A 76 1.00 19.09 54.32
CA VAL A 76 1.49 17.69 54.33
C VAL A 76 0.63 16.80 55.26
N SER A 77 0.11 17.32 56.37
CA SER A 77 -0.65 16.52 57.36
C SER A 77 -2.18 16.56 57.19
N THR A 78 -2.73 17.64 56.64
CA THR A 78 -4.19 17.88 56.60
C THR A 78 -4.75 17.81 55.18
N CYS A 79 -4.01 18.32 54.19
CA CYS A 79 -4.48 18.37 52.80
C CYS A 79 -4.32 17.06 52.01
N SER A 80 -3.99 15.94 52.64
CA SER A 80 -3.85 14.64 51.95
C SER A 80 -5.11 14.24 51.17
N GLU A 81 -6.29 14.62 51.64
CA GLU A 81 -7.59 14.39 50.95
C GLU A 81 -7.82 15.34 49.76
N LEU A 82 -7.12 16.47 49.66
CA LEU A 82 -7.13 17.34 48.45
C LEU A 82 -6.22 16.81 47.35
N LEU A 83 -5.28 15.93 47.71
CA LEU A 83 -4.43 15.22 46.76
C LEU A 83 -5.14 13.97 46.19
N TRP A 84 -6.47 13.99 46.14
CA TRP A 84 -7.24 12.98 45.41
C TRP A 84 -7.19 13.28 43.90
N PRO A 85 -7.30 12.30 42.99
CA PRO A 85 -7.12 12.50 41.56
C PRO A 85 -8.37 13.13 40.92
N TYR A 86 -8.73 14.34 41.33
CA TYR A 86 -9.81 15.13 40.73
C TYR A 86 -9.32 15.84 39.46
N ALA A 87 -8.05 16.29 39.45
CA ALA A 87 -7.35 16.82 38.29
C ALA A 87 -6.00 16.08 38.05
N GLU A 88 -5.38 16.34 36.89
CA GLU A 88 -4.07 15.80 36.54
C GLU A 88 -2.98 16.28 37.51
N PRO A 89 -2.14 15.38 38.05
CA PRO A 89 -1.14 15.77 39.05
C PRO A 89 0.00 16.59 38.42
N PRO A 90 0.58 17.55 39.16
CA PRO A 90 1.76 18.26 38.70
C PRO A 90 2.97 17.31 38.58
N PRO A 91 3.84 17.50 37.57
CA PRO A 91 5.04 16.68 37.41
C PRO A 91 6.00 16.88 38.58
N GLY A 92 6.48 15.78 39.17
CA GLY A 92 7.37 15.76 40.32
C GLY A 92 6.65 15.95 41.66
N LEU A 93 5.32 15.71 41.73
CA LEU A 93 4.54 15.87 42.95
C LEU A 93 5.15 15.16 44.17
N LEU A 94 5.64 13.92 44.02
CA LEU A 94 6.27 13.18 45.12
C LEU A 94 7.52 13.90 45.64
N ARG A 95 8.35 14.44 44.75
CA ARG A 95 9.55 15.19 45.13
C ARG A 95 9.20 16.45 45.91
N GLN A 96 8.17 17.17 45.48
CA GLN A 96 7.68 18.37 46.16
C GLN A 96 7.15 18.03 47.55
N LEU A 97 6.32 16.99 47.66
CA LEU A 97 5.76 16.54 48.93
C LEU A 97 6.85 16.08 49.92
N LEU A 98 7.84 15.31 49.46
CA LEU A 98 8.97 14.88 50.28
C LEU A 98 9.85 16.07 50.72
N ALA A 99 10.02 17.08 49.87
CA ALA A 99 10.74 18.31 50.24
C ALA A 99 9.98 19.06 51.35
N ARG A 100 8.67 19.26 51.21
CA ARG A 100 7.84 19.93 52.22
C ARG A 100 7.73 19.14 53.53
N GLN A 101 7.67 17.81 53.46
CA GLN A 101 7.73 16.96 54.63
C GLN A 101 9.06 17.15 55.40
N ARG A 102 10.20 17.21 54.69
CA ARG A 102 11.50 17.47 55.31
C ARG A 102 11.56 18.85 55.96
N ASP A 103 11.04 19.88 55.30
CA ASP A 103 10.96 21.25 55.86
C ASP A 103 10.14 21.26 57.16
N ALA A 104 8.98 20.59 57.18
CA ALA A 104 8.14 20.48 58.38
C ALA A 104 8.82 19.70 59.51
N VAL A 105 9.41 18.55 59.20
CA VAL A 105 10.12 17.72 60.20
C VAL A 105 11.33 18.45 60.77
N ALA A 106 12.08 19.18 59.94
CA ALA A 106 13.20 20.01 60.39
C ALA A 106 12.72 21.13 61.32
N ALA A 107 11.68 21.87 60.94
CA ALA A 107 11.12 22.94 61.76
C ALA A 107 10.63 22.44 63.13
N LEU A 108 10.03 21.25 63.20
CA LEU A 108 9.60 20.64 64.46
C LEU A 108 10.77 20.17 65.33
N ARG A 109 11.82 19.61 64.72
CA ARG A 109 13.03 19.21 65.44
C ARG A 109 13.77 20.42 66.00
N ASP A 110 13.87 21.49 65.22
CA ASP A 110 14.46 22.77 65.66
C ASP A 110 13.66 23.42 66.78
N ALA A 111 12.34 23.20 66.82
CA ALA A 111 11.46 23.65 67.91
C ALA A 111 11.49 22.75 69.17
N GLY A 112 12.27 21.66 69.17
CA GLY A 112 12.42 20.74 70.31
C GLY A 112 11.38 19.61 70.37
N GLU A 113 10.51 19.48 69.36
CA GLU A 113 9.38 18.54 69.34
C GLU A 113 9.71 17.25 68.56
N ALA A 114 10.78 16.56 68.98
CA ALA A 114 11.31 15.41 68.24
C ALA A 114 10.32 14.23 68.11
N GLU A 115 9.56 13.92 69.17
CA GLU A 115 8.56 12.84 69.14
C GLU A 115 7.39 13.16 68.19
N VAL A 116 6.97 14.43 68.16
CA VAL A 116 5.92 14.91 67.24
C VAL A 116 6.43 14.87 65.80
N ALA A 117 7.70 15.25 65.57
CA ALA A 117 8.32 15.19 64.25
C ALA A 117 8.37 13.75 63.70
N ASP A 118 8.75 12.77 64.54
CA ASP A 118 8.81 11.36 64.13
C ASP A 118 7.42 10.76 63.89
N ARG A 119 6.42 11.17 64.70
CA ARG A 119 5.02 10.79 64.48
C ARG A 119 4.47 11.38 63.18
N LEU A 120 4.72 12.68 62.95
CA LEU A 120 4.33 13.37 61.72
C LEU A 120 4.96 12.69 60.51
N GLN A 121 6.25 12.36 60.57
CA GLN A 121 6.96 11.67 59.49
C GLN A 121 6.25 10.34 59.13
N LYS A 122 5.93 9.50 60.12
CA LYS A 122 5.20 8.24 59.89
C LYS A 122 3.79 8.43 59.34
N GLU A 123 3.03 9.38 59.88
CA GLU A 123 1.66 9.68 59.40
C GLU A 123 1.69 10.17 57.94
N THR A 124 2.65 11.03 57.62
CA THR A 124 2.80 11.62 56.29
C THR A 124 3.34 10.61 55.27
N ASP A 125 4.29 9.74 55.63
CA ASP A 125 4.75 8.64 54.76
C ASP A 125 3.59 7.71 54.35
N ALA A 126 2.72 7.36 55.30
CA ALA A 126 1.52 6.56 55.04
C ALA A 126 0.49 7.29 54.16
N ALA A 127 0.31 8.61 54.39
CA ALA A 127 -0.56 9.44 53.58
C ALA A 127 -0.05 9.56 52.14
N LEU A 128 1.25 9.80 51.94
CA LEU A 128 1.89 9.88 50.62
C LEU A 128 1.78 8.55 49.86
N SER A 129 2.00 7.42 50.55
CA SER A 129 1.82 6.08 49.99
C SER A 129 0.37 5.86 49.51
N THR A 130 -0.59 6.32 50.30
CA THR A 130 -2.03 6.27 49.96
C THR A 130 -2.37 7.15 48.77
N VAL A 131 -1.86 8.39 48.73
CA VAL A 131 -2.07 9.36 47.64
C VAL A 131 -1.54 8.78 46.33
N LEU A 132 -0.28 8.32 46.30
CA LEU A 132 0.31 7.69 45.11
C LEU A 132 -0.50 6.47 44.66
N THR A 133 -0.84 5.57 45.58
CA THR A 133 -1.61 4.36 45.27
C THR A 133 -2.98 4.72 44.67
N ARG A 134 -3.67 5.73 45.21
CA ARG A 134 -4.97 6.19 44.69
C ARG A 134 -4.83 6.83 43.30
N TYR A 135 -3.82 7.67 43.10
CA TYR A 135 -3.54 8.27 41.79
C TYR A 135 -3.29 7.21 40.74
N LEU A 136 -2.42 6.24 41.03
CA LEU A 136 -2.06 5.20 40.06
C LEU A 136 -3.20 4.22 39.79
N LYS A 137 -4.10 3.98 40.75
CA LYS A 137 -5.33 3.21 40.51
C LYS A 137 -6.26 3.89 39.49
N ARG A 138 -6.33 5.22 39.49
CA ARG A 138 -7.19 6.00 38.58
C ARG A 138 -6.49 6.36 37.27
N HIS A 139 -5.20 6.67 37.34
CA HIS A 139 -4.33 7.13 36.26
C HIS A 139 -3.02 6.33 36.26
N PRO A 140 -3.03 5.07 35.77
CA PRO A 140 -1.84 4.21 35.76
C PRO A 140 -0.67 4.80 34.96
N ASP A 141 -0.95 5.66 33.99
CA ASP A 141 0.04 6.28 33.10
C ASP A 141 0.78 7.48 33.72
N ALA A 142 0.41 7.88 34.94
CA ALA A 142 0.96 9.07 35.60
C ALA A 142 2.20 8.80 36.48
N LEU A 143 2.65 7.54 36.61
CA LEU A 143 3.71 7.16 37.56
C LEU A 143 5.00 7.98 37.38
N LEU A 144 5.58 8.04 36.18
CA LEU A 144 6.81 8.79 35.94
C LEU A 144 6.63 10.28 36.21
N ALA A 145 5.48 10.83 35.82
CA ALA A 145 5.16 12.23 36.09
C ALA A 145 5.11 12.48 37.59
N LEU A 146 4.48 11.60 38.39
CA LEU A 146 4.35 11.73 39.83
C LEU A 146 5.71 11.65 40.56
N VAL A 147 6.57 10.71 40.16
CA VAL A 147 7.78 10.33 40.91
C VAL A 147 9.07 10.92 40.34
N ARG A 148 8.98 11.77 39.31
CA ARG A 148 10.12 12.34 38.59
C ARG A 148 11.21 12.88 39.54
N GLY A 149 12.42 12.31 39.43
CA GLY A 149 13.59 12.74 40.21
C GLY A 149 13.66 12.19 41.64
N VAL A 150 12.88 11.16 41.97
CA VAL A 150 12.93 10.46 43.26
C VAL A 150 13.46 9.04 43.05
N PRO A 151 14.58 8.65 43.70
CA PRO A 151 15.13 7.30 43.55
C PRO A 151 14.19 6.27 44.19
N CYS A 152 14.12 5.09 43.58
CA CYS A 152 13.28 4.00 44.06
C CYS A 152 14.02 2.65 44.16
N THR A 153 13.50 1.76 44.98
CA THR A 153 13.91 0.37 45.15
C THR A 153 12.69 -0.53 45.05
N PHE A 154 12.85 -1.76 44.57
CA PHE A 154 11.76 -2.74 44.51
C PHE A 154 12.09 -3.97 45.36
N ASP A 155 11.22 -4.30 46.30
CA ASP A 155 11.41 -5.38 47.26
C ASP A 155 10.85 -6.74 46.80
N GLY A 156 10.18 -6.78 45.63
CA GLY A 156 9.47 -7.94 45.11
C GLY A 156 7.94 -7.80 45.10
N ARG A 157 7.40 -6.84 45.88
CA ARG A 157 5.97 -6.56 45.99
C ARG A 157 5.63 -5.08 45.80
N ALA A 158 6.37 -4.19 46.44
CA ALA A 158 6.13 -2.75 46.45
C ALA A 158 7.32 -1.97 45.87
N LEU A 159 7.01 -0.86 45.20
CA LEU A 159 8.00 0.17 44.91
C LEU A 159 8.14 1.06 46.12
N ARG A 160 9.38 1.18 46.61
CA ARG A 160 9.74 2.01 47.76
C ARG A 160 10.54 3.20 47.29
N PHE A 161 10.05 4.40 47.55
CA PHE A 161 10.67 5.68 47.19
C PHE A 161 11.29 6.33 48.42
N GLN A 162 12.57 6.73 48.33
CA GLN A 162 13.36 7.25 49.46
C GLN A 162 13.24 6.42 50.75
N ASP A 163 13.16 5.10 50.62
CA ASP A 163 13.13 4.15 51.74
C ASP A 163 11.91 4.26 52.70
N ALA A 164 10.90 5.07 52.36
CA ALA A 164 9.77 5.37 53.23
C ALA A 164 8.38 5.26 52.57
N VAL A 165 8.24 5.75 51.33
CA VAL A 165 6.94 5.80 50.63
C VAL A 165 6.78 4.56 49.76
N ASP A 166 5.78 3.73 50.07
CA ASP A 166 5.60 2.41 49.47
C ASP A 166 4.34 2.35 48.58
N VAL A 167 4.48 1.83 47.37
CA VAL A 167 3.38 1.58 46.43
C VAL A 167 3.30 0.09 46.14
N ASP A 168 2.28 -0.59 46.69
CA ASP A 168 2.03 -2.01 46.44
C ASP A 168 1.53 -2.22 45.00
N LEU A 169 2.39 -2.77 44.14
CA LEU A 169 2.08 -2.97 42.73
C LEU A 169 0.90 -3.94 42.53
N LYS A 170 0.62 -4.85 43.47
CA LYS A 170 -0.54 -5.75 43.38
C LYS A 170 -1.86 -4.99 43.50
N GLN A 171 -1.88 -3.88 44.25
CA GLN A 171 -3.09 -3.07 44.42
C GLN A 171 -3.34 -2.15 43.23
N VAL A 172 -2.29 -1.78 42.50
CA VAL A 172 -2.34 -0.80 41.42
C VAL A 172 -2.45 -1.47 40.05
N LEU A 173 -1.82 -2.63 39.85
CA LEU A 173 -1.95 -3.42 38.64
C LEU A 173 -3.37 -3.99 38.51
N GLY A 174 -4.20 -3.32 37.70
CA GLY A 174 -5.50 -3.83 37.28
C GLY A 174 -5.38 -5.08 36.38
N ALA A 175 -6.52 -5.72 36.11
CA ALA A 175 -6.59 -6.83 35.15
C ALA A 175 -6.71 -6.31 33.70
N GLY A 176 -6.22 -7.09 32.74
CA GLY A 176 -6.41 -6.84 31.31
C GLY A 176 -5.54 -5.70 30.74
N PRO A 177 -5.96 -5.03 29.66
CA PRO A 177 -5.14 -4.09 28.89
C PRO A 177 -4.74 -2.83 29.66
N LYS A 178 -5.50 -2.44 30.70
CA LYS A 178 -5.16 -1.30 31.57
C LYS A 178 -3.84 -1.48 32.34
N SER A 179 -3.38 -2.72 32.51
CA SER A 179 -2.08 -3.02 33.14
C SER A 179 -0.89 -2.65 32.26
N VAL A 180 -1.07 -2.56 30.94
CA VAL A 180 0.00 -2.26 29.98
C VAL A 180 0.60 -0.88 30.25
N GLY A 181 -0.24 0.12 30.46
CA GLY A 181 0.19 1.49 30.74
C GLY A 181 1.12 1.59 31.95
N LEU A 182 0.73 0.96 33.07
CA LEU A 182 1.55 0.93 34.28
C LEU A 182 2.84 0.12 34.11
N LEU A 183 2.79 -1.05 33.45
CA LEU A 183 4.00 -1.85 33.19
C LEU A 183 5.03 -1.08 32.38
N GLU A 184 4.58 -0.25 31.44
CA GLU A 184 5.45 0.62 30.64
C GLU A 184 6.06 1.75 31.47
N GLN A 185 5.30 2.35 32.37
CA GLN A 185 5.83 3.34 33.30
C GLN A 185 6.89 2.72 34.24
N LEU A 186 6.65 1.50 34.73
CA LEU A 186 7.62 0.75 35.55
C LEU A 186 8.90 0.45 34.77
N ARG A 187 8.78 0.13 33.48
CA ARG A 187 9.92 -0.13 32.59
C ARG A 187 10.76 1.11 32.36
N ALA A 188 10.12 2.26 32.14
CA ALA A 188 10.81 3.54 32.02
C ALA A 188 11.47 4.01 33.32
N LEU A 189 11.02 3.51 34.47
CA LEU A 189 11.59 3.78 35.80
C LEU A 189 12.83 2.91 36.11
N LEU A 190 13.08 1.83 35.37
CA LEU A 190 14.21 0.92 35.59
C LEU A 190 15.59 1.62 35.67
N PRO A 191 15.92 2.59 34.81
CA PRO A 191 17.19 3.33 34.90
C PRO A 191 17.36 4.07 36.24
N ASP A 192 16.26 4.61 36.77
CA ASP A 192 16.22 5.39 38.01
C ASP A 192 16.07 4.51 39.28
N THR A 193 15.90 3.20 39.11
CA THR A 193 15.81 2.22 40.20
C THR A 193 17.21 1.83 40.67
N ARG A 194 17.43 1.77 42.00
CA ARG A 194 18.71 1.33 42.59
C ARG A 194 19.02 -0.14 42.21
N GLU A 195 20.31 -0.48 42.11
CA GLU A 195 20.77 -1.78 41.61
C GLU A 195 20.15 -2.98 42.36
N GLU A 196 20.08 -2.91 43.69
CA GLU A 196 19.54 -3.97 44.55
C GLU A 196 18.10 -4.41 44.22
N GLY A 197 17.29 -3.48 43.69
CA GLY A 197 15.89 -3.73 43.32
C GLY A 197 15.63 -3.80 41.81
N ARG A 198 16.59 -3.37 40.98
CA ARG A 198 16.41 -3.23 39.53
C ARG A 198 16.16 -4.58 38.86
N ASP A 199 16.93 -5.61 39.21
CA ASP A 199 16.79 -6.95 38.62
C ASP A 199 15.46 -7.60 38.99
N ARG A 200 15.05 -7.45 40.26
CA ARG A 200 13.75 -7.94 40.77
C ARG A 200 12.59 -7.24 40.05
N LEU A 201 12.70 -5.93 39.81
CA LEU A 201 11.68 -5.17 39.10
C LEU A 201 11.59 -5.61 37.63
N ALA A 202 12.73 -5.80 36.98
CA ALA A 202 12.78 -6.30 35.60
C ALA A 202 12.15 -7.69 35.47
N GLU A 203 12.44 -8.60 36.41
CA GLU A 203 11.81 -9.93 36.45
C GLU A 203 10.30 -9.84 36.68
N PHE A 204 9.86 -9.03 37.63
CA PHE A 204 8.44 -8.80 37.90
C PHE A 204 7.69 -8.29 36.67
N ILE A 205 8.25 -7.31 35.95
CA ILE A 205 7.67 -6.79 34.70
C ILE A 205 7.55 -7.91 33.67
N ARG A 206 8.60 -8.72 33.45
CA ARG A 206 8.57 -9.85 32.51
C ARG A 206 7.49 -10.87 32.86
N THR A 207 7.40 -11.29 34.12
CA THR A 207 6.40 -12.27 34.58
C THR A 207 4.97 -11.75 34.41
N ARG A 208 4.74 -10.45 34.65
CA ARG A 208 3.42 -9.83 34.48
C ARG A 208 3.06 -9.59 33.03
N ALA A 209 4.00 -9.10 32.22
CA ALA A 209 3.85 -8.91 30.78
C ALA A 209 3.44 -10.23 30.07
N ALA A 210 4.03 -11.36 30.47
CA ALA A 210 3.69 -12.68 29.93
C ALA A 210 2.24 -13.12 30.19
N ARG A 211 1.56 -12.54 31.19
CA ARG A 211 0.17 -12.87 31.55
C ARG A 211 -0.86 -11.94 30.89
N VAL A 212 -0.42 -10.90 30.18
CA VAL A 212 -1.32 -9.97 29.48
C VAL A 212 -1.98 -10.70 28.31
N PRO A 213 -3.31 -10.58 28.12
CA PRO A 213 -3.99 -11.16 26.96
C PRO A 213 -3.47 -10.53 25.66
N TRP A 214 -2.60 -11.24 24.97
CA TRP A 214 -1.89 -10.74 23.79
C TRP A 214 -2.83 -10.22 22.70
N ARG A 215 -3.96 -10.90 22.46
CA ARG A 215 -4.95 -10.52 21.43
C ARG A 215 -5.54 -9.12 21.63
N GLU A 216 -5.72 -8.70 22.88
CA GLU A 216 -6.32 -7.41 23.22
C GLU A 216 -5.27 -6.31 23.33
N ALA A 217 -4.04 -6.68 23.72
CA ALA A 217 -2.96 -5.72 23.97
C ALA A 217 -2.03 -5.48 22.77
N SER A 218 -2.05 -6.34 21.74
CA SER A 218 -1.11 -6.28 20.61
C SER A 218 -1.09 -4.92 19.92
N GLU A 219 -2.25 -4.32 19.66
CA GLU A 219 -2.34 -3.02 18.99
C GLU A 219 -1.71 -1.89 19.81
N VAL A 220 -2.08 -1.80 21.09
CA VAL A 220 -1.55 -0.79 22.03
C VAL A 220 -0.03 -0.96 22.21
N LEU A 221 0.44 -2.20 22.35
CA LEU A 221 1.87 -2.51 22.45
C LEU A 221 2.61 -2.14 21.16
N GLY A 222 2.00 -2.40 20.00
CA GLY A 222 2.53 -2.00 18.70
C GLY A 222 2.69 -0.49 18.59
N GLU A 223 1.66 0.29 18.91
CA GLU A 223 1.74 1.76 18.89
C GLU A 223 2.89 2.32 19.73
N ARG A 224 3.10 1.75 20.93
CA ARG A 224 4.20 2.15 21.82
C ARG A 224 5.56 1.76 21.27
N LEU A 225 5.70 0.55 20.74
CA LEU A 225 6.93 0.10 20.08
C LEU A 225 7.30 1.04 18.93
N PHE A 226 6.33 1.42 18.09
CA PHE A 226 6.59 2.29 16.95
C PHE A 226 6.85 3.74 17.35
N ALA A 227 6.26 4.24 18.44
CA ALA A 227 6.62 5.54 19.01
C ALA A 227 8.08 5.57 19.51
N LEU A 228 8.59 4.45 20.05
CA LEU A 228 10.01 4.32 20.41
C LEU A 228 10.88 4.25 19.15
N ALA A 229 10.50 3.44 18.17
CA ALA A 229 11.29 3.27 16.94
C ALA A 229 11.39 4.57 16.11
N THR A 230 10.37 5.42 16.13
CA THR A 230 10.36 6.71 15.43
C THR A 230 10.98 7.86 16.23
N SER A 231 11.38 7.63 17.48
CA SER A 231 12.12 8.59 18.29
C SER A 231 13.63 8.46 18.03
N PRO A 232 14.39 9.56 17.86
CA PRO A 232 15.85 9.51 17.65
C PRO A 232 16.59 8.75 18.76
N ASP A 233 16.19 8.96 20.02
CA ASP A 233 16.83 8.36 21.20
C ASP A 233 16.20 7.01 21.61
N GLY A 234 15.27 6.49 20.80
CA GLY A 234 14.42 5.36 21.19
C GLY A 234 15.09 3.97 21.14
N ARG A 235 16.32 3.87 20.62
CA ARG A 235 17.02 2.59 20.38
C ARG A 235 17.12 1.70 21.62
N GLY A 236 17.54 2.26 22.75
CA GLY A 236 17.65 1.55 24.03
C GLY A 236 16.29 1.12 24.56
N GLY A 237 15.30 2.02 24.51
CA GLY A 237 13.93 1.77 24.95
C GLY A 237 13.24 0.67 24.13
N MET A 238 13.50 0.61 22.82
CA MET A 238 12.95 -0.40 21.92
C MET A 238 13.47 -1.82 22.24
N ARG A 239 14.78 -1.99 22.44
CA ARG A 239 15.36 -3.30 22.81
C ARG A 239 14.84 -3.79 24.16
N GLY A 240 14.74 -2.88 25.14
CA GLY A 240 14.13 -3.17 26.43
C GLY A 240 12.65 -3.58 26.31
N PHE A 241 11.89 -2.94 25.41
CA PHE A 241 10.47 -3.27 25.17
C PHE A 241 10.32 -4.71 24.67
N LEU A 242 11.05 -5.07 23.60
CA LEU A 242 10.98 -6.40 23.01
C LEU A 242 11.61 -7.50 23.87
N ALA A 243 12.37 -7.16 24.91
CA ALA A 243 12.81 -8.11 25.92
C ALA A 243 11.66 -8.49 26.88
N CYS A 244 10.76 -7.55 27.17
CA CYS A 244 9.57 -7.79 28.01
C CYS A 244 8.42 -8.46 27.23
N TYR A 245 8.31 -8.18 25.94
CA TYR A 245 7.24 -8.69 25.07
C TYR A 245 7.79 -9.56 23.92
N PRO A 246 8.36 -10.74 24.21
CA PRO A 246 9.03 -11.56 23.20
C PRO A 246 8.07 -12.09 22.12
N ASN A 247 6.77 -12.23 22.41
CA ASN A 247 5.76 -12.64 21.44
C ASN A 247 5.60 -11.63 20.30
N GLY A 248 5.93 -10.36 20.55
CA GLY A 248 5.92 -9.30 19.53
C GLY A 248 6.87 -9.57 18.37
N ARG A 249 7.98 -10.25 18.62
CA ARG A 249 8.98 -10.60 17.59
C ARG A 249 8.47 -11.63 16.57
N LYS A 250 7.34 -12.27 16.86
CA LYS A 250 6.69 -13.27 15.98
C LYS A 250 5.45 -12.69 15.28
N GLU A 251 5.17 -11.41 15.49
CA GLU A 251 3.96 -10.76 15.01
C GLU A 251 4.21 -10.20 13.58
N PRO A 252 3.53 -10.74 12.55
CA PRO A 252 3.78 -10.37 11.15
C PRO A 252 3.32 -8.94 10.80
N ASP A 253 2.28 -8.44 11.46
CA ASP A 253 1.73 -7.11 11.22
C ASP A 253 2.64 -6.02 11.79
N TRP A 254 3.31 -6.27 12.92
CA TRP A 254 4.35 -5.42 13.50
C TRP A 254 5.55 -5.35 12.55
N CYS A 255 6.04 -6.48 12.04
CA CYS A 255 7.09 -6.48 11.03
C CYS A 255 6.68 -5.73 9.76
N SER A 256 5.43 -5.93 9.31
CA SER A 256 4.88 -5.22 8.13
C SER A 256 4.81 -3.72 8.37
N ARG A 257 4.33 -3.29 9.54
CA ARG A 257 4.24 -1.89 9.95
C ARG A 257 5.62 -1.24 10.10
N ALA A 258 6.60 -1.95 10.67
CA ALA A 258 7.99 -1.50 10.73
C ALA A 258 8.56 -1.25 9.34
N GLY A 259 8.35 -2.18 8.40
CA GLY A 259 8.77 -2.02 7.00
C GLY A 259 8.08 -0.86 6.28
N LEU A 260 6.77 -0.65 6.50
CA LEU A 260 6.02 0.49 5.94
C LEU A 260 6.49 1.83 6.49
N LEU A 261 6.75 1.91 7.80
CA LEU A 261 7.31 3.11 8.42
C LEU A 261 8.70 3.40 7.85
N LEU A 262 9.56 2.38 7.72
CA LEU A 262 10.86 2.52 7.10
C LEU A 262 10.75 3.04 5.66
N ALA A 263 9.83 2.48 4.86
CA ALA A 263 9.58 2.92 3.48
C ALA A 263 9.26 4.41 3.42
N ARG A 264 8.30 4.84 4.25
CA ARG A 264 7.89 6.24 4.34
C ARG A 264 9.03 7.15 4.80
N THR A 265 9.82 6.72 5.79
CA THR A 265 10.96 7.49 6.29
C THR A 265 12.05 7.64 5.23
N VAL A 266 12.32 6.58 4.46
CA VAL A 266 13.28 6.60 3.35
C VAL A 266 12.80 7.53 2.22
N GLU A 267 11.52 7.46 1.85
CA GLU A 267 10.93 8.29 0.77
C GLU A 267 10.84 9.78 1.12
N VAL A 268 10.40 10.10 2.35
CA VAL A 268 10.19 11.49 2.80
C VAL A 268 11.51 12.15 3.24
N GLY A 269 12.56 11.37 3.51
CA GLY A 269 13.84 11.88 3.99
C GLY A 269 13.83 12.21 5.49
N GLY A 270 13.41 11.24 6.32
CA GLY A 270 13.41 11.40 7.78
C GLY A 270 14.79 11.34 8.44
N PRO A 271 14.89 11.50 9.77
CA PRO A 271 16.17 11.50 10.47
C PRO A 271 16.92 10.16 10.34
N PRO A 272 18.25 10.15 10.13
CA PRO A 272 19.04 8.92 10.00
C PRO A 272 18.88 7.98 11.20
N ALA A 273 18.83 8.51 12.43
CA ALA A 273 18.62 7.74 13.64
C ALA A 273 17.32 6.91 13.62
N VAL A 274 16.26 7.40 12.97
CA VAL A 274 14.99 6.67 12.84
C VAL A 274 15.12 5.53 11.83
N VAL A 275 15.85 5.72 10.73
CA VAL A 275 16.18 4.66 9.77
C VAL A 275 16.99 3.56 10.46
N GLU A 276 18.02 3.94 11.23
CA GLU A 276 18.81 3.00 12.03
C GLU A 276 17.95 2.23 13.02
N ASN A 277 17.08 2.89 13.78
CA ASN A 277 16.20 2.28 14.76
C ASN A 277 15.24 1.28 14.12
N LEU A 278 14.64 1.61 12.97
CA LEU A 278 13.73 0.73 12.24
C LEU A 278 14.46 -0.45 11.59
N CYS A 279 15.68 -0.27 11.07
CA CYS A 279 16.52 -1.37 10.60
C CYS A 279 16.88 -2.33 11.76
N ASP A 280 17.38 -1.79 12.87
CA ASP A 280 17.66 -2.55 14.09
C ASP A 280 16.41 -3.31 14.56
N LEU A 281 15.24 -2.66 14.57
CA LEU A 281 13.97 -3.27 14.96
C LEU A 281 13.67 -4.51 14.11
N LEU A 282 13.84 -4.39 12.79
CA LEU A 282 13.55 -5.46 11.85
C LEU A 282 14.47 -6.67 12.06
N THR A 283 15.74 -6.49 12.44
CA THR A 283 16.63 -7.63 12.79
C THR A 283 16.18 -8.42 14.02
N LEU A 284 15.27 -7.87 14.83
CA LEU A 284 14.71 -8.59 15.98
C LEU A 284 13.60 -9.57 15.58
N PHE A 285 13.09 -9.48 14.35
CA PHE A 285 12.09 -10.38 13.74
C PHE A 285 12.79 -11.46 12.90
N ASP A 286 13.53 -12.34 13.55
CA ASP A 286 14.43 -13.30 12.88
C ASP A 286 13.88 -14.75 12.83
N SER A 287 12.59 -14.92 13.18
CA SER A 287 11.93 -16.22 13.34
C SER A 287 10.86 -16.44 12.27
N PRO A 288 10.95 -17.52 11.45
CA PRO A 288 9.90 -17.86 10.51
C PRO A 288 8.52 -17.92 11.18
N PRO A 289 7.44 -17.42 10.55
CA PRO A 289 7.35 -16.92 9.16
C PRO A 289 7.69 -15.43 8.97
N VAL A 290 8.07 -14.73 10.04
CA VAL A 290 8.26 -13.27 10.06
C VAL A 290 9.75 -12.97 9.98
N ASP A 291 10.26 -12.72 8.78
CA ASP A 291 11.65 -12.31 8.56
C ASP A 291 11.71 -10.80 8.31
N GLY A 292 12.27 -10.07 9.27
CA GLY A 292 12.38 -8.62 9.22
C GLY A 292 13.30 -8.10 8.12
N LEU A 293 14.25 -8.89 7.61
CA LEU A 293 15.04 -8.50 6.43
C LEU A 293 14.15 -8.36 5.18
N ARG A 294 13.10 -9.19 5.06
CA ARG A 294 12.09 -9.03 4.01
C ARG A 294 11.28 -7.75 4.20
N GLY A 295 11.04 -7.35 5.45
CA GLY A 295 10.44 -6.05 5.77
C GLY A 295 11.34 -4.88 5.36
N ALA A 296 12.63 -4.96 5.68
CA ALA A 296 13.62 -3.90 5.42
C ALA A 296 13.85 -3.71 3.92
N LEU A 297 14.07 -4.79 3.18
CA LEU A 297 14.19 -4.74 1.72
C LEU A 297 12.86 -4.36 1.07
N GLY A 298 11.73 -4.79 1.65
CA GLY A 298 10.40 -4.44 1.20
C GLY A 298 10.15 -2.93 1.20
N ALA A 299 10.77 -2.20 2.14
CA ALA A 299 10.74 -0.75 2.18
C ALA A 299 11.35 -0.12 0.91
N LEU A 300 12.43 -0.71 0.39
CA LEU A 300 13.14 -0.22 -0.79
C LEU A 300 12.56 -0.73 -2.11
N VAL A 301 11.88 -1.88 -2.10
CA VAL A 301 11.23 -2.46 -3.30
C VAL A 301 10.30 -1.45 -3.96
N GLN A 302 9.54 -0.70 -3.15
CA GLN A 302 8.55 0.27 -3.64
C GLN A 302 9.13 1.66 -3.93
N SER A 303 10.28 1.98 -3.33
CA SER A 303 10.91 3.29 -3.49
C SER A 303 11.34 3.52 -4.93
N ASP A 304 11.13 4.75 -5.42
CA ASP A 304 11.68 5.19 -6.70
C ASP A 304 13.04 5.88 -6.48
N PHE A 305 14.11 5.12 -6.67
CA PHE A 305 15.48 5.65 -6.55
C PHE A 305 15.81 6.73 -7.58
N GLU A 306 15.07 6.82 -8.69
CA GLU A 306 15.27 7.89 -9.67
C GLU A 306 14.70 9.21 -9.16
N ALA A 307 13.54 9.16 -8.51
CA ALA A 307 12.85 10.33 -7.95
C ALA A 307 13.31 10.73 -6.54
N ALA A 308 13.99 9.84 -5.80
CA ALA A 308 14.40 10.09 -4.41
C ALA A 308 15.39 11.25 -4.27
N ALA A 309 15.17 12.19 -3.34
CA ALA A 309 16.08 13.33 -3.15
C ALA A 309 17.49 12.90 -2.69
N ASP A 310 17.57 11.91 -1.81
CA ASP A 310 18.82 11.36 -1.28
C ASP A 310 18.85 9.83 -1.41
N LEU A 311 20.00 9.29 -1.81
CA LEU A 311 20.27 7.85 -1.89
C LEU A 311 20.90 7.31 -0.59
N GLY A 312 21.30 8.17 0.35
CA GLY A 312 21.95 7.83 1.61
C GLY A 312 21.16 6.84 2.45
N HIS A 313 19.86 7.08 2.63
CA HIS A 313 18.98 6.15 3.36
C HIS A 313 18.88 4.78 2.70
N ALA A 314 18.72 4.73 1.37
CA ALA A 314 18.66 3.47 0.64
C ALA A 314 19.98 2.68 0.74
N ARG A 315 21.13 3.37 0.66
CA ARG A 315 22.45 2.78 0.87
C ARG A 315 22.59 2.17 2.26
N PHE A 316 22.21 2.92 3.29
CA PHE A 316 22.27 2.46 4.67
C PHE A 316 21.45 1.18 4.87
N VAL A 317 20.20 1.17 4.41
CA VAL A 317 19.31 -0.01 4.54
C VAL A 317 19.90 -1.23 3.83
N LEU A 318 20.47 -1.07 2.63
CA LEU A 318 21.11 -2.16 1.89
C LEU A 318 22.38 -2.66 2.58
N ASP A 319 23.23 -1.76 3.08
CA ASP A 319 24.45 -2.13 3.82
C ASP A 319 24.10 -2.88 5.11
N HIS A 320 23.06 -2.43 5.81
CA HIS A 320 22.54 -3.10 6.99
C HIS A 320 22.01 -4.51 6.67
N CYS A 321 21.21 -4.65 5.61
CA CYS A 321 20.69 -5.96 5.18
C CYS A 321 21.81 -6.90 4.72
N LEU A 322 22.81 -6.40 3.98
CA LEU A 322 23.99 -7.18 3.58
C LEU A 322 24.82 -7.67 4.78
N GLY A 323 24.92 -6.86 5.84
CA GLY A 323 25.66 -7.21 7.05
C GLY A 323 24.95 -8.22 7.96
N THR A 324 23.62 -8.29 7.89
CA THR A 324 22.76 -9.10 8.78
C THR A 324 22.22 -10.37 8.13
N MET A 325 22.23 -10.46 6.80
CA MET A 325 21.72 -11.61 6.06
C MET A 325 22.52 -12.90 6.29
N ARG A 326 21.80 -14.01 6.47
CA ARG A 326 22.38 -15.36 6.63
C ARG A 326 22.78 -15.98 5.28
N LYS A 327 23.80 -16.84 5.29
CA LYS A 327 24.38 -17.47 4.07
C LYS A 327 23.44 -18.39 3.26
N ASN A 328 22.25 -18.71 3.76
CA ASN A 328 21.33 -19.70 3.17
C ASN A 328 19.99 -19.13 2.65
N GLU A 329 19.91 -17.83 2.39
CA GLU A 329 18.69 -17.15 1.92
C GLU A 329 18.84 -16.62 0.49
N PRO A 330 18.75 -17.47 -0.55
CA PRO A 330 18.98 -17.06 -1.94
C PRO A 330 17.91 -16.10 -2.48
N ALA A 331 16.70 -16.08 -1.92
CA ALA A 331 15.66 -15.13 -2.30
C ALA A 331 15.99 -13.70 -1.82
N LEU A 332 16.48 -13.57 -0.58
CA LEU A 332 16.97 -12.29 -0.05
C LEU A 332 18.20 -11.81 -0.81
N ALA A 333 19.14 -12.71 -1.12
CA ALA A 333 20.31 -12.38 -1.93
C ALA A 333 19.91 -11.87 -3.33
N LEU A 334 18.90 -12.48 -3.96
CA LEU A 334 18.36 -12.03 -5.25
C LEU A 334 17.70 -10.64 -5.16
N ALA A 335 16.87 -10.41 -4.14
CA ALA A 335 16.26 -9.11 -3.90
C ALA A 335 17.31 -8.01 -3.65
N LEU A 336 18.35 -8.32 -2.87
CA LEU A 336 19.49 -7.44 -2.63
C LEU A 336 20.25 -7.10 -3.91
N LEU A 337 20.58 -8.11 -4.73
CA LEU A 337 21.25 -7.90 -6.01
C LEU A 337 20.44 -6.99 -6.93
N TRP A 338 19.13 -7.19 -6.99
CA TRP A 338 18.24 -6.37 -7.80
C TRP A 338 18.13 -4.93 -7.28
N LEU A 339 18.02 -4.73 -5.96
CA LEU A 339 17.99 -3.41 -5.36
C LEU A 339 19.33 -2.67 -5.50
N GLU A 340 20.47 -3.35 -5.33
CA GLU A 340 21.80 -2.78 -5.57
C GLU A 340 21.99 -2.42 -7.06
N GLU A 341 21.45 -3.22 -7.98
CA GLU A 341 21.45 -2.90 -9.40
C GLU A 341 20.62 -1.65 -9.72
N ARG A 342 19.44 -1.51 -9.12
CA ARG A 342 18.61 -0.30 -9.25
C ARG A 342 19.32 0.92 -8.66
N LEU A 343 19.91 0.79 -7.48
CA LEU A 343 20.66 1.85 -6.82
C LEU A 343 21.87 2.27 -7.68
N PHE A 344 22.59 1.30 -8.23
CA PHE A 344 23.71 1.55 -9.13
C PHE A 344 23.28 2.36 -10.36
N ARG A 345 22.19 1.97 -11.03
CA ARG A 345 21.67 2.69 -12.22
C ARG A 345 21.27 4.13 -11.88
N ALA A 346 20.59 4.34 -10.75
CA ALA A 346 20.24 5.68 -10.28
C ALA A 346 21.48 6.51 -9.92
N ALA A 347 22.46 5.90 -9.24
CA ALA A 347 23.71 6.56 -8.84
C ALA A 347 24.58 6.97 -10.04
N VAL A 348 24.65 6.12 -11.09
CA VAL A 348 25.38 6.43 -12.33
C VAL A 348 24.73 7.61 -13.06
N ARG A 349 23.40 7.65 -13.16
CA ARG A 349 22.68 8.79 -13.76
C ARG A 349 22.91 10.10 -13.02
N ARG A 350 23.15 10.04 -11.72
CA ARG A 350 23.48 11.19 -10.86
C ARG A 350 24.97 11.52 -10.81
N GLY A 351 25.82 10.79 -11.51
CA GLY A 351 27.27 11.04 -11.54
C GLY A 351 28.00 10.72 -10.24
N VAL A 352 27.50 9.79 -9.42
CA VAL A 352 28.18 9.38 -8.18
C VAL A 352 29.43 8.55 -8.53
N PRO A 353 30.64 8.99 -8.14
CA PRO A 353 31.90 8.35 -8.57
C PRO A 353 32.09 6.93 -8.03
N GLU A 354 31.67 6.66 -6.80
CA GLU A 354 31.86 5.36 -6.13
C GLU A 354 30.84 4.27 -6.54
N ALA A 355 29.95 4.56 -7.50
CA ALA A 355 28.84 3.67 -7.86
C ALA A 355 29.32 2.29 -8.34
N PHE A 356 30.37 2.25 -9.17
CA PHE A 356 30.94 1.01 -9.71
C PHE A 356 31.62 0.18 -8.62
N GLU A 357 32.45 0.81 -7.77
CA GLU A 357 33.14 0.13 -6.67
C GLU A 357 32.15 -0.46 -5.66
N ARG A 358 31.07 0.27 -5.34
CA ARG A 358 29.99 -0.23 -4.48
C ARG A 358 29.35 -1.49 -5.07
N ARG A 359 28.94 -1.45 -6.34
CA ARG A 359 28.33 -2.60 -7.04
C ARG A 359 29.24 -3.83 -6.96
N THR A 360 30.53 -3.66 -7.20
CA THR A 360 31.53 -4.74 -7.12
C THR A 360 31.67 -5.29 -5.70
N ARG A 361 31.76 -4.42 -4.68
CA ARG A 361 31.83 -4.84 -3.27
C ARG A 361 30.57 -5.59 -2.81
N ALA A 362 29.39 -5.13 -3.21
CA ALA A 362 28.13 -5.80 -2.89
C ALA A 362 28.06 -7.20 -3.53
N ARG A 363 28.49 -7.33 -4.78
CA ARG A 363 28.55 -8.62 -5.50
C ARG A 363 29.53 -9.60 -4.84
N ALA A 364 30.73 -9.14 -4.51
CA ALA A 364 31.75 -9.97 -3.87
C ALA A 364 31.26 -10.59 -2.54
N LYS A 365 30.47 -9.85 -1.75
CA LYS A 365 29.86 -10.35 -0.51
C LYS A 365 28.84 -11.48 -0.74
N LEU A 366 28.25 -11.56 -1.92
CA LEU A 366 27.19 -12.51 -2.28
C LEU A 366 27.67 -13.64 -3.19
N GLU A 367 28.93 -13.62 -3.61
CA GLU A 367 29.51 -14.57 -4.57
C GLU A 367 29.44 -16.03 -4.08
N SER A 368 29.48 -16.25 -2.76
CA SER A 368 29.39 -17.58 -2.17
C SER A 368 28.01 -18.24 -2.27
N PHE A 369 26.98 -17.54 -2.74
CA PHE A 369 25.62 -18.07 -2.80
C PHE A 369 25.43 -19.10 -3.94
N PRO A 370 24.62 -20.14 -3.73
CA PRO A 370 24.43 -21.19 -4.72
C PRO A 370 23.75 -20.64 -5.98
N GLY A 371 24.45 -20.78 -7.12
CA GLY A 371 23.97 -20.28 -8.41
C GLY A 371 23.97 -18.76 -8.53
N PHE A 372 24.90 -18.09 -7.83
CA PHE A 372 25.12 -16.65 -7.86
C PHE A 372 25.02 -16.03 -9.26
N ALA A 373 25.69 -16.61 -10.27
CA ALA A 373 25.63 -16.11 -11.65
C ALA A 373 24.19 -16.03 -12.22
N HIS A 374 23.31 -16.98 -11.88
CA HIS A 374 21.91 -16.95 -12.30
C HIS A 374 21.10 -15.92 -11.51
N LEU A 375 21.42 -15.70 -10.23
CA LEU A 375 20.79 -14.67 -9.40
C LEU A 375 21.15 -13.27 -9.91
N VAL A 376 22.43 -13.04 -10.22
CA VAL A 376 22.91 -11.78 -10.80
C VAL A 376 22.23 -11.51 -12.13
N TRP A 377 22.19 -12.51 -13.01
CA TRP A 377 21.51 -12.39 -14.30
C TRP A 377 20.03 -11.98 -14.12
N LEU A 378 19.26 -12.70 -13.29
CA LEU A 378 17.83 -12.38 -13.12
C LEU A 378 17.64 -10.99 -12.50
N ALA A 379 18.50 -10.59 -11.56
CA ALA A 379 18.48 -9.25 -10.99
C ALA A 379 18.73 -8.15 -12.04
N GLU A 380 19.74 -8.32 -12.90
CA GLU A 380 20.06 -7.39 -13.98
C GLU A 380 18.94 -7.31 -15.03
N GLU A 381 18.44 -8.46 -15.47
CA GLU A 381 17.33 -8.55 -16.42
C GLU A 381 16.07 -7.87 -15.89
N CYS A 382 15.67 -8.17 -14.65
CA CYS A 382 14.49 -7.54 -14.05
C CYS A 382 14.69 -6.03 -13.82
N ALA A 383 15.90 -5.57 -13.51
CA ALA A 383 16.22 -4.14 -13.40
C ALA A 383 16.16 -3.42 -14.75
N GLU A 384 16.31 -4.13 -15.87
CA GLU A 384 16.19 -3.58 -17.22
C GLU A 384 14.77 -3.68 -17.78
N VAL A 385 14.13 -4.85 -17.64
CA VAL A 385 12.85 -5.19 -18.26
C VAL A 385 11.68 -4.53 -17.53
N TRP A 386 11.64 -4.54 -16.20
CA TRP A 386 10.49 -4.01 -15.46
C TRP A 386 10.23 -2.51 -15.67
N PRO A 387 11.23 -1.61 -15.73
CA PRO A 387 11.00 -0.21 -16.07
C PRO A 387 10.33 0.01 -17.44
N ARG A 388 10.54 -0.91 -18.40
CA ARG A 388 9.94 -0.80 -19.74
C ARG A 388 8.42 -0.96 -19.74
N PHE A 389 7.82 -1.56 -18.71
CA PHE A 389 6.37 -1.66 -18.59
C PHE A 389 5.68 -0.31 -18.36
N ARG A 390 6.42 0.71 -17.88
CA ARG A 390 5.95 2.09 -17.72
C ARG A 390 6.24 2.97 -18.95
N SER A 391 6.99 2.44 -19.92
CA SER A 391 7.47 3.16 -21.10
C SER A 391 6.62 2.82 -22.32
N PRO A 392 6.52 3.74 -23.31
CA PRO A 392 5.96 3.42 -24.63
C PRO A 392 6.72 2.27 -25.34
N ALA A 393 7.96 1.98 -24.94
CA ALA A 393 8.74 0.82 -25.40
C ALA A 393 8.43 -0.47 -24.60
N ARG A 394 7.14 -0.76 -24.37
CA ARG A 394 6.71 -1.96 -23.66
C ARG A 394 7.12 -3.22 -24.45
N PRO A 395 7.66 -4.27 -23.79
CA PRO A 395 7.98 -5.51 -24.49
C PRO A 395 6.74 -6.13 -25.14
N GLY A 396 6.87 -6.57 -26.40
CA GLY A 396 5.82 -7.30 -27.10
C GLY A 396 5.59 -8.70 -26.52
N LEU A 397 4.44 -9.32 -26.83
CA LEU A 397 4.05 -10.62 -26.29
C LEU A 397 5.08 -11.73 -26.56
N ASP A 398 5.64 -11.79 -27.76
CA ASP A 398 6.66 -12.79 -28.12
C ASP A 398 7.95 -12.60 -27.32
N GLY A 399 8.34 -11.35 -27.08
CA GLY A 399 9.49 -11.02 -26.22
C GLY A 399 9.24 -11.41 -24.76
N LEU A 400 8.02 -11.27 -24.26
CA LEU A 400 7.64 -11.69 -22.91
C LEU A 400 7.58 -13.22 -22.79
N VAL A 401 7.12 -13.93 -23.82
CA VAL A 401 7.15 -15.39 -23.89
C VAL A 401 8.60 -15.90 -23.87
N ALA A 402 9.46 -15.32 -24.71
CA ALA A 402 10.88 -15.66 -24.76
C ALA A 402 11.56 -15.40 -23.41
N TRP A 403 11.29 -14.25 -22.79
CA TRP A 403 11.80 -13.91 -21.46
C TRP A 403 11.37 -14.93 -20.40
N ARG A 404 10.08 -15.32 -20.36
CA ARG A 404 9.61 -16.37 -19.43
C ARG A 404 10.28 -17.72 -19.69
N GLY A 405 10.48 -18.07 -20.96
CA GLY A 405 11.21 -19.29 -21.36
C GLY A 405 12.64 -19.29 -20.83
N GLU A 406 13.35 -18.18 -20.96
CA GLU A 406 14.71 -18.03 -20.47
C GLU A 406 14.80 -18.06 -18.93
N VAL A 407 13.86 -17.40 -18.23
CA VAL A 407 13.72 -17.49 -16.78
C VAL A 407 13.50 -18.95 -16.34
N ALA A 408 12.60 -19.67 -17.01
CA ALA A 408 12.33 -21.08 -16.71
C ALA A 408 13.54 -22.00 -17.00
N GLN A 409 14.33 -21.70 -18.04
CA GLN A 409 15.52 -22.46 -18.41
C GLN A 409 16.66 -22.27 -17.39
N ARG A 410 16.92 -21.02 -16.99
CA ARG A 410 18.03 -20.65 -16.09
C ARG A 410 17.70 -20.92 -14.61
N MET A 411 16.47 -20.63 -14.18
CA MET A 411 16.05 -20.75 -12.77
C MET A 411 15.34 -22.07 -12.44
N GLY A 412 14.72 -22.73 -13.43
CA GLY A 412 13.86 -23.89 -13.20
C GLY A 412 14.58 -25.19 -12.86
N LYS A 413 15.85 -25.34 -13.26
CA LYS A 413 16.62 -26.60 -13.11
C LYS A 413 16.93 -26.94 -11.65
N LYS A 414 17.45 -25.97 -10.86
CA LYS A 414 17.85 -26.20 -9.47
C LYS A 414 16.72 -25.80 -8.50
N PRO A 415 16.31 -26.65 -7.55
CA PRO A 415 15.23 -26.33 -6.60
C PRO A 415 15.48 -25.06 -5.79
N VAL A 416 16.74 -24.81 -5.40
CA VAL A 416 17.13 -23.62 -4.62
C VAL A 416 16.90 -22.34 -5.42
N LEU A 417 17.30 -22.31 -6.70
CA LEU A 417 17.11 -21.17 -7.60
C LEU A 417 15.64 -20.95 -7.94
N ARG A 418 14.90 -22.04 -8.16
CA ARG A 418 13.47 -21.99 -8.47
C ARG A 418 12.67 -21.36 -7.32
N LYS A 419 12.94 -21.78 -6.09
CA LYS A 419 12.32 -21.21 -4.89
C LYS A 419 12.67 -19.73 -4.73
N ALA A 420 13.94 -19.36 -4.92
CA ALA A 420 14.39 -17.98 -4.85
C ALA A 420 13.70 -17.09 -5.90
N ALA A 421 13.60 -17.56 -7.15
CA ALA A 421 12.94 -16.84 -8.23
C ALA A 421 11.44 -16.70 -8.01
N ILE A 422 10.73 -17.74 -7.55
CA ILE A 422 9.30 -17.67 -7.24
C ILE A 422 9.05 -16.60 -6.17
N GLU A 423 9.81 -16.62 -5.08
CA GLU A 423 9.66 -15.64 -4.00
C GLU A 423 9.96 -14.21 -4.50
N PHE A 424 11.08 -14.02 -5.20
CA PHE A 424 11.50 -12.72 -5.74
C PHE A 424 10.49 -12.14 -6.72
N LEU A 425 9.97 -12.94 -7.67
CA LEU A 425 9.00 -12.47 -8.66
C LEU A 425 7.70 -12.03 -8.00
N LEU A 426 7.19 -12.82 -7.04
CA LEU A 426 5.96 -12.48 -6.32
C LEU A 426 6.15 -11.26 -5.40
N TRP A 427 7.35 -11.06 -4.86
CA TRP A 427 7.62 -10.00 -3.90
C TRP A 427 8.07 -8.67 -4.53
N CYS A 428 9.06 -8.70 -5.43
CA CYS A 428 9.79 -7.53 -5.89
C CYS A 428 9.25 -6.90 -7.18
N ALA A 429 8.45 -7.63 -7.97
CA ALA A 429 7.94 -7.08 -9.23
C ALA A 429 7.03 -5.86 -8.99
N PRO A 430 7.18 -4.77 -9.76
CA PRO A 430 6.29 -3.61 -9.68
C PRO A 430 4.89 -3.97 -10.18
N ASP A 431 3.90 -3.11 -9.91
CA ASP A 431 2.48 -3.43 -10.18
C ASP A 431 2.22 -3.56 -11.68
N GLU A 432 2.93 -2.79 -12.50
CA GLU A 432 2.85 -2.81 -13.97
C GLU A 432 3.40 -4.11 -14.57
N ALA A 433 4.30 -4.79 -13.86
CA ALA A 433 4.87 -6.08 -14.25
C ALA A 433 4.26 -7.27 -13.47
N SER A 434 3.21 -7.04 -12.66
CA SER A 434 2.62 -8.05 -11.77
C SER A 434 2.19 -9.29 -12.52
N SER A 435 1.43 -9.13 -13.61
CA SER A 435 0.92 -10.25 -14.39
C SER A 435 2.04 -11.11 -14.99
N GLU A 436 3.09 -10.48 -15.51
CA GLU A 436 4.23 -11.21 -16.08
C GLU A 436 5.06 -11.92 -15.01
N ALA A 437 5.21 -11.31 -13.84
CA ALA A 437 5.89 -11.94 -12.70
C ALA A 437 5.11 -13.15 -12.17
N GLU A 438 3.78 -13.08 -12.11
CA GLU A 438 2.92 -14.20 -11.72
C GLU A 438 2.98 -15.35 -12.75
N LEU A 439 2.97 -15.03 -14.05
CA LEU A 439 3.14 -16.02 -15.12
C LEU A 439 4.52 -16.68 -15.10
N ALA A 440 5.58 -15.90 -14.89
CA ALA A 440 6.93 -16.44 -14.74
C ALA A 440 7.06 -17.31 -13.48
N ALA A 441 6.45 -16.90 -12.36
CA ALA A 441 6.40 -17.70 -11.14
C ALA A 441 5.63 -19.02 -11.36
N LEU A 442 4.51 -18.99 -12.08
CA LEU A 442 3.75 -20.19 -12.43
C LEU A 442 4.57 -21.18 -13.26
N ALA A 443 5.31 -20.71 -14.28
CA ALA A 443 6.19 -21.54 -15.10
C ALA A 443 7.33 -22.21 -14.29
N LEU A 444 7.66 -21.64 -13.13
CA LEU A 444 8.64 -22.18 -12.18
C LEU A 444 8.01 -23.15 -11.16
N VAL A 445 6.70 -23.19 -10.97
CA VAL A 445 6.08 -24.14 -10.02
C VAL A 445 5.97 -25.52 -10.67
N ARG A 446 6.94 -26.40 -10.39
CA ARG A 446 6.98 -27.77 -10.95
C ARG A 446 6.66 -28.86 -9.95
N THR A 447 6.99 -28.65 -8.68
CA THR A 447 6.94 -29.70 -7.65
C THR A 447 5.95 -29.39 -6.52
N ALA A 448 5.56 -30.41 -5.76
CA ALA A 448 4.78 -30.23 -4.54
C ALA A 448 5.47 -29.32 -3.51
N THR A 449 6.81 -29.31 -3.48
CA THR A 449 7.58 -28.41 -2.60
C THR A 449 7.48 -26.94 -3.04
N ASP A 450 7.38 -26.68 -4.33
CA ASP A 450 7.19 -25.32 -4.85
C ASP A 450 5.75 -24.84 -4.53
N ARG A 451 4.75 -25.72 -4.65
CA ARG A 451 3.37 -25.42 -4.21
C ARG A 451 3.26 -25.18 -2.70
N ARG A 452 4.12 -25.80 -1.89
CA ARG A 452 4.21 -25.52 -0.44
C ARG A 452 4.86 -24.15 -0.19
N LEU A 453 5.84 -23.75 -0.99
CA LEU A 453 6.41 -22.40 -0.93
C LEU A 453 5.34 -21.34 -1.22
N VAL A 454 4.58 -21.49 -2.30
CA VAL A 454 3.48 -20.54 -2.64
C VAL A 454 2.46 -20.42 -1.49
N ARG A 455 2.15 -21.52 -0.81
CA ARG A 455 1.29 -21.49 0.39
C ARG A 455 1.94 -20.74 1.56
N ARG A 456 3.24 -20.92 1.79
CA ARG A 456 3.98 -20.17 2.82
C ARG A 456 4.03 -18.66 2.51
N MET A 457 4.00 -18.28 1.23
CA MET A 457 3.97 -16.86 0.84
C MET A 457 2.70 -16.12 1.30
N LEU A 458 1.64 -16.82 1.72
CA LEU A 458 0.45 -16.19 2.34
C LEU A 458 0.76 -15.51 3.68
N GLU A 459 1.82 -15.94 4.36
CA GLU A 459 2.30 -15.38 5.64
C GLU A 459 3.46 -14.39 5.43
N HIS A 460 3.79 -14.06 4.18
CA HIS A 460 4.91 -13.18 3.85
C HIS A 460 4.68 -11.73 4.37
N PRO A 461 5.71 -11.04 4.89
CA PRO A 461 5.57 -9.66 5.41
C PRO A 461 5.05 -8.66 4.38
N SER A 462 5.43 -8.80 3.11
CA SER A 462 4.90 -7.95 2.03
C SER A 462 3.44 -8.29 1.67
N PRO A 463 2.49 -7.33 1.78
CA PRO A 463 1.11 -7.52 1.33
C PRO A 463 1.02 -7.90 -0.15
N LYS A 464 1.86 -7.30 -1.02
CA LYS A 464 1.89 -7.60 -2.46
C LYS A 464 2.18 -9.07 -2.72
N ALA A 465 3.19 -9.61 -2.05
CA ALA A 465 3.54 -11.02 -2.15
C ALA A 465 2.39 -11.93 -1.69
N ARG A 466 1.69 -11.56 -0.60
CA ARG A 466 0.52 -12.30 -0.12
C ARG A 466 -0.63 -12.29 -1.13
N PHE A 467 -0.95 -11.13 -1.72
CA PHE A 467 -2.00 -11.03 -2.73
C PHE A 467 -1.69 -11.87 -3.97
N ARG A 468 -0.47 -11.76 -4.50
CA ARG A 468 -0.05 -12.54 -5.68
C ARG A 468 0.03 -14.04 -5.38
N ALA A 469 0.45 -14.42 -4.17
CA ALA A 469 0.43 -15.81 -3.73
C ALA A 469 -1.00 -16.39 -3.64
N ARG A 470 -1.99 -15.60 -3.22
CA ARG A 470 -3.41 -16.01 -3.26
C ARG A 470 -3.88 -16.25 -4.69
N SER A 471 -3.54 -15.35 -5.61
CA SER A 471 -3.83 -15.50 -7.05
C SER A 471 -3.18 -16.78 -7.61
N LEU A 472 -1.90 -17.00 -7.32
CA LEU A 472 -1.18 -18.19 -7.80
C LEU A 472 -1.72 -19.48 -7.18
N GLN A 473 -2.16 -19.45 -5.92
CA GLN A 473 -2.74 -20.61 -5.26
C GLN A 473 -4.10 -21.00 -5.85
N SER A 474 -4.95 -20.03 -6.21
CA SER A 474 -6.24 -20.33 -6.86
C SER A 474 -6.03 -21.02 -8.20
N TRP A 475 -5.01 -20.61 -8.98
CA TRP A 475 -4.64 -21.26 -10.24
C TRP A 475 -4.15 -22.70 -10.04
N LEU A 476 -3.28 -22.92 -9.05
CA LEU A 476 -2.74 -24.24 -8.73
C LEU A 476 -3.80 -25.21 -8.18
N GLN A 477 -4.88 -24.71 -7.58
CA GLN A 477 -6.00 -25.50 -7.07
C GLN A 477 -7.03 -25.80 -8.18
N ALA A 478 -7.29 -24.87 -9.10
CA ALA A 478 -8.19 -25.07 -10.23
C ALA A 478 -7.71 -26.19 -11.19
N GLY A 479 -6.39 -26.40 -11.30
CA GLY A 479 -5.80 -27.49 -12.09
C GLY A 479 -5.76 -28.87 -11.41
N ALA A 480 -6.31 -29.02 -10.19
CA ALA A 480 -6.22 -30.26 -9.39
C ALA A 480 -7.53 -31.06 -9.28
N GLY A 481 -8.55 -30.74 -10.09
CA GLY A 481 -9.84 -31.44 -10.11
C GLY A 481 -9.82 -32.75 -10.90
N GLN A 482 -9.88 -33.88 -10.16
CA GLN A 482 -10.33 -35.26 -10.50
C GLN A 482 -10.00 -35.88 -11.88
N GLY A 483 -9.13 -36.89 -11.87
CA GLY A 483 -9.02 -37.91 -12.92
C GLY A 483 -7.67 -38.62 -12.93
N THR A 484 -7.64 -39.89 -12.54
CA THR A 484 -6.47 -40.79 -12.60
C THR A 484 -5.97 -41.00 -14.04
N THR A 485 -4.78 -40.48 -14.37
CA THR A 485 -3.86 -40.98 -15.43
C THR A 485 -2.48 -40.28 -15.27
N PRO A 486 -1.37 -40.86 -15.80
CA PRO A 486 -0.05 -40.83 -15.16
C PRO A 486 0.78 -39.56 -15.42
N ALA A 487 1.90 -39.51 -14.69
CA ALA A 487 3.03 -38.57 -14.69
C ALA A 487 3.05 -37.44 -15.74
N PRO A 488 3.39 -36.20 -15.35
CA PRO A 488 3.41 -35.08 -16.28
C PRO A 488 4.49 -35.33 -17.34
N VAL A 489 4.04 -35.64 -18.54
CA VAL A 489 4.77 -35.41 -19.78
C VAL A 489 5.24 -33.95 -19.76
N GLU A 490 6.46 -33.71 -20.23
CA GLU A 490 7.06 -32.39 -20.37
C GLU A 490 6.00 -31.37 -20.83
N PRO A 491 5.95 -30.17 -20.24
CA PRO A 491 5.01 -29.17 -20.68
C PRO A 491 5.40 -28.76 -22.09
N SER A 492 4.78 -29.41 -23.08
CA SER A 492 4.54 -28.84 -24.39
C SER A 492 3.97 -27.45 -24.16
N GLU A 493 4.78 -26.47 -24.51
CA GLU A 493 4.51 -25.04 -24.69
C GLU A 493 3.06 -24.59 -24.47
N PRO A 494 2.79 -23.62 -23.58
CA PRO A 494 1.59 -22.81 -23.68
C PRO A 494 1.89 -21.67 -24.66
N ALA A 495 1.78 -21.93 -25.96
CA ALA A 495 1.95 -20.90 -27.00
C ALA A 495 0.65 -20.17 -27.36
N THR A 496 -0.51 -20.53 -26.79
CA THR A 496 -1.77 -19.97 -27.28
C THR A 496 -2.38 -18.91 -26.36
N LEU A 497 -2.89 -17.85 -26.99
CA LEU A 497 -3.69 -16.74 -26.47
C LEU A 497 -4.80 -17.19 -25.48
N THR A 498 -5.21 -18.45 -25.64
CA THR A 498 -6.09 -19.28 -24.81
C THR A 498 -5.67 -19.40 -23.34
N ALA A 499 -4.37 -19.44 -23.03
CA ALA A 499 -3.86 -19.50 -21.65
C ALA A 499 -3.96 -18.13 -20.94
N SER A 500 -3.78 -17.04 -21.70
CA SER A 500 -3.91 -15.65 -21.20
C SER A 500 -5.37 -15.27 -20.90
N LEU A 501 -6.34 -15.85 -21.62
CA LEU A 501 -7.78 -15.65 -21.37
C LEU A 501 -8.27 -16.41 -20.13
N ARG A 502 -7.82 -17.66 -19.95
CA ARG A 502 -8.05 -18.42 -18.70
C ARG A 502 -7.49 -17.68 -17.47
N HIS A 503 -6.43 -16.90 -17.66
CA HIS A 503 -5.77 -16.10 -16.61
C HIS A 503 -6.52 -14.81 -16.25
N LEU A 504 -7.26 -14.18 -17.18
CA LEU A 504 -8.03 -12.95 -16.89
C LEU A 504 -9.40 -13.24 -16.28
N HIS A 505 -10.11 -14.27 -16.76
CA HIS A 505 -11.42 -14.67 -16.22
C HIS A 505 -11.33 -15.18 -14.77
N ALA A 506 -10.21 -15.81 -14.40
CA ALA A 506 -10.01 -16.38 -13.06
C ALA A 506 -9.51 -15.36 -12.01
N THR A 507 -9.16 -14.11 -12.39
CA THR A 507 -8.42 -13.18 -11.51
C THR A 507 -9.24 -12.03 -10.89
N ARG A 508 -10.57 -11.94 -11.05
CA ARG A 508 -11.33 -10.83 -10.45
C ARG A 508 -12.32 -11.23 -9.34
N ALA A 509 -12.00 -10.76 -8.14
CA ALA A 509 -12.92 -10.63 -6.99
C ALA A 509 -13.72 -9.31 -7.01
N VAL A 510 -13.61 -8.49 -8.05
CA VAL A 510 -14.53 -7.37 -8.34
C VAL A 510 -14.72 -7.28 -9.86
N PRO A 511 -15.91 -7.54 -10.41
CA PRO A 511 -16.14 -7.42 -11.85
C PRO A 511 -16.14 -5.94 -12.23
N VAL A 512 -15.02 -5.44 -12.75
CA VAL A 512 -15.04 -4.22 -13.56
C VAL A 512 -15.73 -4.63 -14.87
N GLY A 513 -17.01 -4.30 -15.01
CA GLY A 513 -17.79 -4.64 -16.19
C GLY A 513 -17.16 -4.12 -17.49
N GLY A 514 -17.41 -4.84 -18.59
CA GLY A 514 -17.08 -4.38 -19.94
C GLY A 514 -17.68 -3.01 -20.26
N ARG A 515 -17.08 -2.31 -21.21
CA ARG A 515 -17.49 -0.98 -21.71
C ARG A 515 -18.69 -1.03 -22.65
N THR A 516 -19.03 -2.23 -23.14
CA THR A 516 -20.15 -2.48 -24.04
C THR A 516 -21.25 -3.29 -23.32
N TRP A 517 -22.36 -3.52 -24.04
CA TRP A 517 -23.45 -4.37 -23.57
C TRP A 517 -23.05 -5.86 -23.41
N LEU A 518 -21.91 -6.28 -23.95
CA LEU A 518 -21.32 -7.60 -23.73
C LEU A 518 -20.95 -7.79 -22.26
N ARG A 519 -20.60 -6.69 -21.55
CA ARG A 519 -20.22 -6.64 -20.13
C ARG A 519 -19.04 -7.54 -19.74
N ASP A 520 -18.33 -8.09 -20.73
CA ASP A 520 -17.11 -8.88 -20.55
C ASP A 520 -15.92 -8.10 -21.13
N ARG A 521 -15.10 -7.53 -20.23
CA ARG A 521 -13.94 -6.73 -20.60
C ARG A 521 -12.86 -7.56 -21.28
N ASP A 522 -12.71 -8.82 -20.94
CA ASP A 522 -11.63 -9.65 -21.48
C ASP A 522 -11.95 -10.07 -22.91
N LEU A 523 -13.23 -10.35 -23.17
CA LEU A 523 -13.74 -10.51 -24.52
C LEU A 523 -13.60 -9.22 -25.35
N GLU A 524 -13.95 -8.07 -24.78
CA GLU A 524 -13.79 -6.78 -25.48
C GLU A 524 -12.32 -6.48 -25.80
N ASP A 525 -11.41 -6.66 -24.83
CA ASP A 525 -9.97 -6.43 -25.02
C ASP A 525 -9.38 -7.45 -26.02
N LEU A 526 -9.92 -8.68 -26.09
CA LEU A 526 -9.57 -9.68 -27.09
C LEU A 526 -10.02 -9.27 -28.50
N LEU A 527 -11.27 -8.82 -28.65
CA LEU A 527 -11.80 -8.35 -29.93
C LEU A 527 -11.00 -7.13 -30.42
N VAL A 528 -10.68 -6.19 -29.52
CA VAL A 528 -9.82 -5.04 -29.85
C VAL A 528 -8.43 -5.51 -30.25
N GLY A 529 -7.85 -6.46 -29.52
CA GLY A 529 -6.53 -7.01 -29.84
C GLY A 529 -6.47 -7.73 -31.18
N ALA A 530 -7.53 -8.45 -31.55
CA ALA A 530 -7.59 -9.18 -32.82
C ALA A 530 -7.76 -8.26 -34.02
N VAL A 531 -8.71 -7.34 -33.96
CA VAL A 531 -8.88 -6.33 -35.02
C VAL A 531 -7.63 -5.45 -35.11
N GLY A 532 -7.02 -5.11 -33.96
CA GLY A 532 -5.79 -4.32 -33.89
C GLY A 532 -4.57 -4.99 -34.54
N ARG A 533 -4.48 -6.33 -34.53
CA ARG A 533 -3.42 -7.06 -35.25
C ARG A 533 -3.56 -6.91 -36.76
N VAL A 534 -4.78 -7.06 -37.29
CA VAL A 534 -5.06 -6.89 -38.71
C VAL A 534 -4.81 -5.44 -39.13
N GLU A 535 -5.27 -4.50 -38.31
CA GLU A 535 -5.07 -3.07 -38.50
C GLU A 535 -3.57 -2.70 -38.55
N ALA A 536 -2.77 -3.22 -37.62
CA ALA A 536 -1.33 -3.00 -37.58
C ALA A 536 -0.61 -3.61 -38.78
N ASP A 537 -1.00 -4.82 -39.21
CA ASP A 537 -0.46 -5.47 -40.41
C ASP A 537 -0.73 -4.61 -41.66
N VAL A 538 -1.97 -4.15 -41.84
CA VAL A 538 -2.36 -3.28 -42.96
C VAL A 538 -1.60 -1.95 -42.94
N ALA A 539 -1.50 -1.29 -41.79
CA ALA A 539 -0.76 -0.03 -41.66
C ALA A 539 0.76 -0.21 -41.92
N SER A 540 1.33 -1.35 -41.52
CA SER A 540 2.75 -1.66 -41.73
C SER A 540 3.09 -1.97 -43.19
N ARG A 541 2.18 -2.61 -43.93
CA ARG A 541 2.33 -2.95 -45.36
C ARG A 541 1.84 -1.86 -46.30
N HIS A 542 1.19 -0.82 -45.78
CA HIS A 542 0.71 0.32 -46.58
C HIS A 542 1.79 0.98 -47.45
N PRO A 543 3.05 1.17 -47.00
CA PRO A 543 4.13 1.69 -47.85
C PRO A 543 4.44 0.85 -49.10
N GLU A 544 4.19 -0.45 -49.05
CA GLU A 544 4.44 -1.39 -50.15
C GLU A 544 3.22 -1.50 -51.07
N ARG A 545 2.02 -1.35 -50.51
CA ARG A 545 0.74 -1.63 -51.17
C ARG A 545 -0.07 -0.40 -51.55
N PHE A 546 0.38 0.82 -51.24
CA PHE A 546 -0.40 2.06 -51.51
C PHE A 546 -0.80 2.26 -52.98
N ARG A 547 -0.11 1.61 -53.93
CA ARG A 547 -0.41 1.66 -55.37
C ARG A 547 -1.60 0.79 -55.79
N GLU A 548 -1.93 -0.22 -55.00
CA GLU A 548 -3.10 -1.08 -55.22
C GLU A 548 -4.40 -0.26 -55.16
N GLU A 549 -5.46 -0.76 -55.77
CA GLU A 549 -6.74 -0.06 -55.70
C GLU A 549 -7.25 -0.01 -54.25
N THR A 550 -7.91 1.09 -53.87
CA THR A 550 -8.51 1.20 -52.53
C THR A 550 -9.49 0.05 -52.27
N SER A 551 -10.14 -0.47 -53.32
CA SER A 551 -11.07 -1.61 -53.24
C SER A 551 -10.37 -2.90 -52.82
N GLU A 552 -9.14 -3.13 -53.30
CA GLU A 552 -8.31 -4.30 -52.98
C GLU A 552 -7.75 -4.22 -51.56
N LEU A 553 -7.30 -3.03 -51.14
CA LEU A 553 -6.82 -2.79 -49.77
C LEU A 553 -7.94 -2.99 -48.74
N VAL A 554 -9.14 -2.49 -49.04
CA VAL A 554 -10.33 -2.68 -48.18
C VAL A 554 -10.77 -4.14 -48.16
N ALA A 555 -10.77 -4.83 -49.30
CA ALA A 555 -11.08 -6.25 -49.34
C ALA A 555 -10.10 -7.06 -48.46
N GLY A 556 -8.80 -6.78 -48.55
CA GLY A 556 -7.78 -7.43 -47.72
C GLY A 556 -7.95 -7.15 -46.22
N LEU A 557 -8.27 -5.91 -45.84
CA LEU A 557 -8.55 -5.53 -44.46
C LEU A 557 -9.78 -6.27 -43.91
N LEU A 558 -10.90 -6.25 -44.64
CA LEU A 558 -12.15 -6.90 -44.22
C LEU A 558 -12.01 -8.41 -44.14
N GLU A 559 -11.29 -9.03 -45.07
CA GLU A 559 -11.00 -10.46 -45.06
C GLU A 559 -10.10 -10.87 -43.88
N GLY A 560 -9.09 -10.05 -43.57
CA GLY A 560 -8.24 -10.25 -42.39
C GLY A 560 -9.03 -10.16 -41.09
N VAL A 561 -9.93 -9.18 -40.98
CA VAL A 561 -10.84 -9.07 -39.82
C VAL A 561 -11.76 -10.28 -39.76
N ARG A 562 -12.33 -10.75 -40.88
CA ARG A 562 -13.18 -11.96 -40.91
C ARG A 562 -12.44 -13.17 -40.36
N SER A 563 -11.26 -13.43 -40.90
CA SER A 563 -10.43 -14.59 -40.55
C SER A 563 -10.05 -14.59 -39.06
N GLU A 564 -9.70 -13.43 -38.49
CA GLU A 564 -9.38 -13.33 -37.07
C GLU A 564 -10.62 -13.48 -36.17
N LEU A 565 -11.79 -12.99 -36.58
CA LEU A 565 -13.04 -13.21 -35.85
C LEU A 565 -13.49 -14.68 -35.90
N GLU A 566 -13.35 -15.35 -37.05
CA GLU A 566 -13.61 -16.78 -37.20
C GLU A 566 -12.66 -17.63 -36.34
N ARG A 567 -11.37 -17.26 -36.29
CA ARG A 567 -10.38 -17.89 -35.40
C ARG A 567 -10.79 -17.73 -33.94
N ILE A 568 -11.17 -16.53 -33.51
CA ILE A 568 -11.67 -16.30 -32.15
C ILE A 568 -12.90 -17.16 -31.85
N GLN A 569 -13.85 -17.24 -32.79
CA GLN A 569 -15.07 -18.01 -32.60
C GLN A 569 -14.78 -19.52 -32.50
N ALA A 570 -13.88 -20.04 -33.34
CA ALA A 570 -13.42 -21.43 -33.28
C ALA A 570 -12.70 -21.73 -31.95
N ASP A 571 -11.84 -20.82 -31.50
CA ASP A 571 -11.12 -20.93 -30.24
C ASP A 571 -12.09 -20.94 -29.05
N LEU A 572 -13.07 -20.02 -29.02
CA LEU A 572 -14.12 -19.97 -27.99
C LEU A 572 -15.02 -21.21 -28.00
N GLY A 573 -15.39 -21.70 -29.19
CA GLY A 573 -16.17 -22.93 -29.34
C GLY A 573 -15.43 -24.17 -28.82
N SER A 574 -14.14 -24.30 -29.14
CA SER A 574 -13.30 -25.40 -28.66
C SER A 574 -13.11 -25.39 -27.14
N LEU A 575 -13.03 -24.19 -26.54
CA LEU A 575 -12.85 -24.00 -25.10
C LEU A 575 -14.07 -24.41 -24.29
N LEU A 576 -15.26 -24.13 -24.80
CA LEU A 576 -16.53 -24.32 -24.07
C LEU A 576 -17.08 -25.75 -24.25
N ALA A 577 -16.75 -26.40 -25.36
CA ALA A 577 -16.96 -27.83 -25.58
C ALA A 577 -16.29 -28.70 -24.50
N GLN A 578 -15.13 -28.29 -23.95
CA GLN A 578 -14.42 -29.02 -22.89
C GLN A 578 -15.08 -28.89 -21.50
N GLY A 579 -15.99 -27.93 -21.31
CA GLY A 579 -16.71 -27.67 -20.06
C GLY A 579 -18.20 -28.05 -20.07
N GLY A 580 -18.69 -28.70 -21.14
CA GLY A 580 -20.08 -29.14 -21.27
C GLY A 580 -21.13 -28.02 -21.38
N ARG A 581 -20.72 -26.77 -21.68
CA ARG A 581 -21.63 -25.62 -21.87
C ARG A 581 -21.51 -25.11 -23.31
N ALA A 582 -22.65 -24.78 -23.93
CA ALA A 582 -22.67 -24.11 -25.24
C ALA A 582 -22.02 -22.73 -25.16
N SER A 583 -21.47 -22.25 -26.29
CA SER A 583 -20.86 -20.91 -26.36
C SER A 583 -21.88 -19.82 -26.02
N PRO A 584 -21.68 -18.98 -24.99
CA PRO A 584 -22.61 -17.92 -24.62
C PRO A 584 -22.57 -16.73 -25.59
N LEU A 585 -21.70 -16.77 -26.61
CA LEU A 585 -21.58 -15.76 -27.64
C LEU A 585 -21.26 -16.41 -29.00
N SER A 586 -22.00 -16.02 -30.03
CA SER A 586 -21.71 -16.34 -31.43
C SER A 586 -21.52 -15.05 -32.22
N LEU A 587 -20.31 -14.81 -32.70
CA LEU A 587 -19.97 -13.68 -33.56
C LEU A 587 -19.69 -14.18 -34.97
N ALA A 588 -20.44 -13.71 -35.96
CA ALA A 588 -20.21 -14.02 -37.37
C ALA A 588 -20.09 -12.73 -38.18
N MET A 589 -19.15 -12.71 -39.12
CA MET A 589 -18.99 -11.60 -40.07
C MET A 589 -19.05 -12.13 -41.49
N THR A 590 -19.95 -11.59 -42.31
CA THR A 590 -19.99 -11.89 -43.75
C THR A 590 -19.75 -10.62 -44.54
N VAL A 591 -18.92 -10.73 -45.58
CA VAL A 591 -18.56 -9.62 -46.45
C VAL A 591 -19.11 -9.90 -47.84
N GLN A 592 -19.98 -9.02 -48.33
CA GLN A 592 -20.54 -9.06 -49.67
C GLN A 592 -19.96 -7.90 -50.48
N ARG A 593 -19.41 -8.21 -51.66
CA ARG A 593 -18.94 -7.20 -52.61
C ARG A 593 -20.06 -6.94 -53.63
N ALA A 594 -20.52 -5.70 -53.72
CA ALA A 594 -21.52 -5.34 -54.71
C ALA A 594 -20.90 -5.36 -56.12
N PRO A 595 -21.60 -5.89 -57.13
CA PRO A 595 -21.16 -5.81 -58.53
C PRO A 595 -21.46 -4.41 -59.06
N THR A 596 -20.65 -3.41 -58.70
CA THR A 596 -20.81 -2.02 -59.16
C THR A 596 -19.79 -1.65 -60.24
N VAL A 597 -20.27 -0.89 -61.23
CA VAL A 597 -19.44 -0.20 -62.24
C VAL A 597 -18.50 0.77 -61.50
N PRO A 598 -17.21 0.87 -61.88
CA PRO A 598 -16.27 1.79 -61.23
C PRO A 598 -16.84 3.20 -61.24
N ARG A 599 -17.15 3.74 -60.06
CA ARG A 599 -17.51 5.15 -59.89
C ARG A 599 -16.25 5.91 -59.54
N ASP A 600 -15.98 6.98 -60.28
CA ASP A 600 -14.94 7.95 -59.91
C ASP A 600 -15.23 8.44 -58.48
N GLY A 601 -14.28 8.23 -57.55
CA GLY A 601 -14.31 8.94 -56.27
C GLY A 601 -14.21 8.13 -54.97
N GLY A 602 -13.99 6.80 -55.01
CA GLY A 602 -13.48 6.01 -53.87
C GLY A 602 -14.47 4.99 -53.26
N VAL A 603 -13.99 4.19 -52.32
CA VAL A 603 -14.68 2.99 -51.78
C VAL A 603 -15.57 3.34 -50.59
N GLU A 604 -16.77 2.76 -50.48
CA GLU A 604 -17.63 2.85 -49.29
C GLU A 604 -17.95 1.46 -48.71
N VAL A 605 -17.87 1.33 -47.39
CA VAL A 605 -18.23 0.13 -46.63
C VAL A 605 -19.48 0.41 -45.79
N ALA A 606 -20.49 -0.44 -45.88
CA ALA A 606 -21.66 -0.43 -45.02
C ALA A 606 -21.58 -1.57 -44.01
N PHE A 607 -21.43 -1.25 -42.72
CA PHE A 607 -21.51 -2.23 -41.64
C PHE A 607 -22.95 -2.36 -41.17
N VAL A 608 -23.53 -3.55 -41.34
CA VAL A 608 -24.87 -3.92 -40.87
C VAL A 608 -24.71 -4.78 -39.62
N VAL A 609 -24.91 -4.18 -38.45
CA VAL A 609 -24.80 -4.88 -37.16
C VAL A 609 -26.16 -5.42 -36.76
N SER A 610 -26.26 -6.72 -36.55
CA SER A 610 -27.44 -7.42 -36.03
C SER A 610 -27.10 -8.06 -34.69
N VAL A 611 -27.74 -7.59 -33.62
CA VAL A 611 -27.59 -8.17 -32.28
C VAL A 611 -28.87 -8.87 -31.88
N GLU A 612 -28.79 -10.16 -31.54
CA GLU A 612 -29.91 -10.99 -31.09
C GLU A 612 -29.56 -11.66 -29.75
N ARG A 613 -29.95 -11.06 -28.62
CA ARG A 613 -29.73 -11.66 -27.29
C ARG A 613 -31.05 -11.90 -26.56
N GLU A 614 -31.28 -13.15 -26.14
CA GLU A 614 -32.48 -13.53 -25.39
C GLU A 614 -32.64 -12.67 -24.12
N GLY A 615 -33.82 -12.06 -23.96
CA GLY A 615 -34.15 -11.22 -22.81
C GLY A 615 -33.43 -9.86 -22.74
N PHE A 616 -32.67 -9.46 -23.77
CA PHE A 616 -31.94 -8.19 -23.79
C PHE A 616 -32.39 -7.28 -24.94
N VAL A 617 -31.93 -7.51 -26.17
CA VAL A 617 -32.19 -6.61 -27.32
C VAL A 617 -32.15 -7.42 -28.61
N ARG A 618 -33.12 -7.15 -29.51
CA ARG A 618 -33.05 -7.50 -30.93
C ARG A 618 -33.01 -6.20 -31.72
N THR A 619 -31.81 -5.72 -32.06
CA THR A 619 -31.63 -4.46 -32.80
C THR A 619 -30.77 -4.67 -34.02
N ARG A 620 -30.98 -3.79 -35.00
CA ARG A 620 -30.20 -3.72 -36.24
C ARG A 620 -29.80 -2.28 -36.51
N ARG A 621 -28.53 -2.09 -36.85
CA ARG A 621 -27.96 -0.77 -37.11
C ARG A 621 -27.07 -0.78 -38.32
N VAL A 622 -27.12 0.29 -39.10
CA VAL A 622 -26.23 0.50 -40.25
C VAL A 622 -25.28 1.65 -40.00
N VAL A 623 -23.99 1.42 -40.26
CA VAL A 623 -22.94 2.43 -40.21
C VAL A 623 -22.27 2.50 -41.57
N ARG A 624 -22.16 3.70 -42.15
CA ARG A 624 -21.53 3.89 -43.46
C ARG A 624 -20.15 4.51 -43.33
N VAL A 625 -19.20 3.96 -44.07
CA VAL A 625 -17.78 4.28 -43.95
C VAL A 625 -17.14 4.45 -45.33
N PRO A 626 -17.14 5.65 -45.92
CA PRO A 626 -16.25 5.98 -47.02
C PRO A 626 -14.79 5.81 -46.58
N VAL A 627 -14.01 5.21 -47.48
CA VAL A 627 -12.61 4.87 -47.26
C VAL A 627 -11.75 5.69 -48.22
N ALA A 628 -10.69 6.29 -47.66
CA ALA A 628 -9.66 6.96 -48.44
C ALA A 628 -8.28 6.45 -48.01
N LYS A 629 -7.39 6.22 -48.98
CA LYS A 629 -6.00 5.87 -48.73
C LYS A 629 -5.11 7.10 -48.80
N LEU A 630 -4.04 7.11 -48.01
CA LEU A 630 -2.97 8.09 -48.15
C LEU A 630 -2.06 7.67 -49.30
N GLU A 631 -1.95 8.54 -50.29
CA GLU A 631 -1.09 8.33 -51.46
C GLU A 631 0.27 9.00 -51.26
N GLN A 632 1.27 8.52 -52.00
CA GLN A 632 2.61 9.06 -52.01
C GLN A 632 2.84 9.84 -53.31
N ARG A 633 3.45 11.03 -53.21
CA ARG A 633 4.07 11.70 -54.37
C ARG A 633 5.50 11.16 -54.51
N GLY A 634 6.09 11.22 -55.71
CA GLY A 634 7.44 10.69 -55.97
C GLY A 634 8.48 10.99 -54.88
N GLU A 635 9.53 10.14 -54.80
CA GLU A 635 10.59 10.19 -53.77
C GLU A 635 10.13 10.00 -52.32
N GLY A 636 9.15 9.13 -52.08
CA GLY A 636 8.89 8.67 -50.71
C GLY A 636 7.98 9.58 -49.86
N GLN A 637 7.52 10.71 -50.40
CA GLN A 637 6.79 11.72 -49.63
C GLN A 637 5.27 11.48 -49.65
N TRP A 638 4.68 11.27 -48.47
CA TRP A 638 3.23 11.13 -48.31
C TRP A 638 2.49 12.45 -48.55
N LEU A 639 1.36 12.40 -49.27
CA LEU A 639 0.54 13.58 -49.51
C LEU A 639 0.07 14.22 -48.18
N PRO A 640 -0.09 15.55 -48.14
CA PRO A 640 -0.56 16.25 -46.94
C PRO A 640 -2.07 16.10 -46.72
N THR A 641 -2.82 15.58 -47.69
CA THR A 641 -4.28 15.48 -47.66
C THR A 641 -4.78 14.09 -48.10
N LEU A 642 -5.86 13.64 -47.46
CA LEU A 642 -6.58 12.40 -47.75
C LEU A 642 -7.76 12.72 -48.69
N ARG A 643 -7.75 12.15 -49.89
CA ARG A 643 -8.74 12.45 -50.94
C ARG A 643 -10.07 11.75 -50.65
N LEU A 644 -11.05 12.52 -50.18
CA LEU A 644 -12.39 12.01 -49.79
C LEU A 644 -13.54 12.72 -50.53
N GLY A 645 -13.29 13.92 -51.10
CA GLY A 645 -14.27 14.72 -51.84
C GLY A 645 -15.38 15.32 -50.96
N ARG A 646 -15.51 16.65 -50.92
CA ARG A 646 -16.51 17.32 -50.06
C ARG A 646 -17.95 16.94 -50.43
N GLU A 647 -18.29 16.98 -51.71
CA GLU A 647 -19.63 16.67 -52.21
C GLU A 647 -20.08 15.26 -51.85
N ARG A 648 -19.14 14.31 -51.88
CA ARG A 648 -19.38 12.92 -51.49
C ARG A 648 -19.70 12.80 -50.01
N LEU A 649 -18.97 13.52 -49.16
CA LEU A 649 -19.18 13.53 -47.73
C LEU A 649 -20.50 14.23 -47.36
N ASP A 650 -20.82 15.35 -48.03
CA ASP A 650 -22.09 16.06 -47.85
C ASP A 650 -23.27 15.17 -48.31
N ALA A 651 -23.15 14.45 -49.43
CA ALA A 651 -24.15 13.49 -49.91
C ALA A 651 -24.31 12.25 -49.00
N LEU A 652 -23.26 11.86 -48.27
CA LEU A 652 -23.34 10.79 -47.29
C LEU A 652 -24.07 11.24 -46.01
N LEU A 653 -23.76 12.46 -45.55
CA LEU A 653 -24.33 13.05 -44.34
C LEU A 653 -25.83 13.36 -44.48
N THR A 654 -26.34 13.54 -45.71
CA THR A 654 -27.79 13.65 -45.96
C THR A 654 -28.50 12.30 -45.91
N ARG A 655 -27.80 11.20 -46.19
CA ARG A 655 -28.37 9.84 -46.18
C ARG A 655 -28.42 9.25 -44.77
N THR A 656 -27.37 9.45 -43.98
CA THR A 656 -27.30 8.91 -42.62
C THR A 656 -26.51 9.81 -41.69
N GLU A 657 -26.96 9.87 -40.43
CA GLU A 657 -26.22 10.54 -39.37
C GLU A 657 -25.10 9.66 -38.80
N ALA A 658 -25.15 8.34 -39.03
CA ALA A 658 -24.16 7.36 -38.58
C ALA A 658 -23.06 7.11 -39.64
N ALA A 659 -22.45 8.20 -40.12
CA ALA A 659 -21.38 8.16 -41.11
C ALA A 659 -20.00 8.41 -40.48
N PHE A 660 -19.01 7.62 -40.88
CA PHE A 660 -17.61 7.72 -40.43
C PHE A 660 -16.67 7.66 -41.63
N CYS A 661 -15.43 8.08 -41.49
CA CYS A 661 -14.42 8.00 -42.54
C CYS A 661 -13.29 7.11 -42.05
N LEU A 662 -12.91 6.14 -42.87
CA LEU A 662 -11.75 5.29 -42.62
C LEU A 662 -10.60 5.74 -43.50
N PHE A 663 -9.46 6.05 -42.88
CA PHE A 663 -8.25 6.41 -43.59
C PHE A 663 -7.20 5.31 -43.47
N LEU A 664 -6.81 4.76 -44.62
CA LEU A 664 -5.72 3.80 -44.73
C LEU A 664 -4.42 4.58 -44.85
N VAL A 665 -3.55 4.41 -43.87
CA VAL A 665 -2.34 5.23 -43.68
C VAL A 665 -1.15 4.33 -43.33
N PRO A 666 0.09 4.74 -43.64
CA PRO A 666 1.27 4.06 -43.14
C PRO A 666 1.41 4.22 -41.63
N ALA A 667 2.19 3.34 -41.01
CA ALA A 667 2.57 3.47 -39.61
C ALA A 667 3.42 4.74 -39.38
N PHE A 668 2.77 5.83 -38.95
CA PHE A 668 3.45 7.08 -38.56
C PHE A 668 4.01 6.97 -37.14
N VAL A 669 3.19 7.29 -36.15
CA VAL A 669 3.53 7.18 -34.71
C VAL A 669 3.07 5.83 -34.15
N ARG A 670 2.00 5.27 -34.72
CA ARG A 670 1.39 3.98 -34.38
C ARG A 670 0.98 3.26 -35.67
N ALA A 671 1.01 1.94 -35.65
CA ALA A 671 0.53 1.10 -36.75
C ALA A 671 -0.99 0.92 -36.59
N GLU A 672 -1.76 1.92 -37.02
CA GLU A 672 -3.21 1.96 -36.90
C GLU A 672 -3.85 2.61 -38.13
N CYS A 673 -5.10 2.25 -38.42
CA CYS A 673 -5.97 2.91 -39.38
C CYS A 673 -6.78 3.99 -38.66
N TRP A 674 -7.01 5.11 -39.32
CA TRP A 674 -7.65 6.25 -38.65
C TRP A 674 -9.14 6.30 -38.97
N VAL A 675 -9.98 6.26 -37.93
CA VAL A 675 -11.43 6.45 -38.04
C VAL A 675 -11.82 7.81 -37.47
N VAL A 676 -12.58 8.58 -38.25
CA VAL A 676 -13.06 9.93 -37.87
C VAL A 676 -14.55 10.03 -38.20
N PRO A 677 -15.41 10.61 -37.33
CA PRO A 677 -16.80 10.89 -37.69
C PRO A 677 -16.90 11.75 -38.95
N ALA A 678 -17.80 11.42 -39.88
CA ALA A 678 -17.92 12.11 -41.16
C ALA A 678 -18.21 13.61 -41.00
N ARG A 679 -19.04 13.99 -40.00
CA ARG A 679 -19.30 15.40 -39.67
C ARG A 679 -18.03 16.14 -39.24
N LEU A 680 -17.16 15.47 -38.49
CA LEU A 680 -15.89 16.04 -38.04
C LEU A 680 -14.91 16.17 -39.21
N ALA A 681 -14.79 15.13 -40.05
CA ALA A 681 -14.00 15.20 -41.28
C ALA A 681 -14.45 16.37 -42.19
N ARG A 682 -15.76 16.57 -42.30
CA ARG A 682 -16.35 17.70 -43.03
C ARG A 682 -15.94 19.05 -42.40
N ALA A 683 -16.08 19.19 -41.08
CA ALA A 683 -15.69 20.42 -40.38
C ALA A 683 -14.19 20.74 -40.55
N LEU A 684 -13.33 19.71 -40.54
CA LEU A 684 -11.90 19.87 -40.80
C LEU A 684 -11.62 20.37 -42.22
N MET A 685 -12.36 19.87 -43.22
CA MET A 685 -12.26 20.34 -44.61
C MET A 685 -12.68 21.81 -44.75
N GLU A 686 -13.74 22.23 -44.06
CA GLU A 686 -14.17 23.64 -44.06
C GLU A 686 -13.18 24.58 -43.39
N THR A 687 -12.66 24.19 -42.23
CA THR A 687 -11.75 25.03 -41.43
C THR A 687 -10.48 25.37 -42.20
N GLN A 688 -10.05 24.49 -43.13
CA GLN A 688 -8.88 24.71 -43.97
C GLN A 688 -9.21 25.12 -45.42
N GLY A 689 -10.48 25.37 -45.75
CA GLY A 689 -10.91 25.72 -47.12
C GLY A 689 -10.65 24.62 -48.15
N ALA A 690 -10.49 23.36 -47.72
CA ALA A 690 -10.11 22.25 -48.58
C ALA A 690 -11.36 21.60 -49.24
N LEU A 691 -11.47 21.70 -50.56
CA LEU A 691 -12.58 21.10 -51.32
C LEU A 691 -12.36 19.61 -51.63
N SER A 692 -11.09 19.19 -51.72
CA SER A 692 -10.71 17.88 -52.27
C SER A 692 -10.39 16.80 -51.23
N GLY A 693 -10.07 17.17 -49.99
CA GLY A 693 -9.62 16.18 -49.01
C GLY A 693 -9.43 16.69 -47.59
N VAL A 694 -9.30 15.73 -46.67
CA VAL A 694 -9.10 15.98 -45.25
C VAL A 694 -7.60 16.17 -44.97
N PRO A 695 -7.18 17.21 -44.24
CA PRO A 695 -5.77 17.41 -43.87
C PRO A 695 -5.25 16.27 -43.00
N ARG A 696 -4.10 15.69 -43.36
CA ARG A 696 -3.52 14.51 -42.71
C ARG A 696 -3.26 14.73 -41.21
N GLU A 697 -2.60 15.84 -40.86
CA GLU A 697 -2.22 16.15 -39.48
C GLU A 697 -3.45 16.39 -38.60
N ALA A 698 -4.47 17.07 -39.14
CA ALA A 698 -5.73 17.28 -38.45
C ALA A 698 -6.48 15.96 -38.24
N ALA A 699 -6.51 15.08 -39.25
CA ALA A 699 -7.12 13.76 -39.14
C ALA A 699 -6.43 12.90 -38.09
N GLN A 700 -5.09 12.86 -38.08
CA GLN A 700 -4.29 12.10 -37.11
C GLN A 700 -4.55 12.53 -35.65
N GLY A 701 -4.73 13.83 -35.40
CA GLY A 701 -4.94 14.35 -34.05
C GLY A 701 -6.32 14.03 -33.46
N VAL A 702 -7.31 13.74 -34.31
CA VAL A 702 -8.70 13.50 -33.87
C VAL A 702 -9.22 12.08 -34.14
N SER A 703 -8.40 11.25 -34.78
CA SER A 703 -8.79 9.88 -35.15
C SER A 703 -8.78 8.90 -33.99
N ARG A 704 -9.65 7.90 -34.08
CA ARG A 704 -9.63 6.69 -33.24
C ARG A 704 -9.15 5.49 -34.07
N PRO A 705 -8.44 4.52 -33.47
CA PRO A 705 -8.08 3.28 -34.16
C PRO A 705 -9.33 2.51 -34.62
N LEU A 706 -9.24 1.85 -35.77
CA LEU A 706 -10.31 1.01 -36.33
C LEU A 706 -10.74 -0.06 -35.32
N ALA A 707 -9.80 -0.71 -34.63
CA ALA A 707 -10.09 -1.73 -33.65
C ALA A 707 -10.95 -1.22 -32.49
N GLN A 708 -10.64 -0.04 -31.96
CA GLN A 708 -11.40 0.54 -30.85
C GLN A 708 -12.78 1.00 -31.30
N TRP A 709 -12.86 1.62 -32.48
CA TRP A 709 -14.13 2.07 -33.03
C TRP A 709 -15.07 0.90 -33.35
N LEU A 710 -14.56 -0.15 -34.01
CA LEU A 710 -15.36 -1.30 -34.39
C LEU A 710 -15.91 -2.05 -33.17
N VAL A 711 -15.10 -2.21 -32.12
CA VAL A 711 -15.50 -2.97 -30.93
C VAL A 711 -16.33 -2.14 -29.97
N TYR A 712 -15.88 -0.94 -29.60
CA TYR A 712 -16.57 -0.16 -28.59
C TYR A 712 -17.73 0.66 -29.15
N ASP A 713 -17.64 1.16 -30.38
CA ASP A 713 -18.68 2.04 -30.91
C ASP A 713 -19.71 1.26 -31.75
N VAL A 714 -19.24 0.44 -32.71
CA VAL A 714 -20.10 -0.31 -33.64
C VAL A 714 -20.71 -1.55 -32.97
N LEU A 715 -19.89 -2.50 -32.52
CA LEU A 715 -20.37 -3.68 -31.78
C LEU A 715 -20.97 -3.30 -30.43
N GLY A 716 -20.46 -2.23 -29.80
CA GLY A 716 -21.00 -1.70 -28.55
C GLY A 716 -22.34 -0.97 -28.68
N LEU A 717 -22.89 -0.82 -29.89
CA LEU A 717 -24.17 -0.14 -30.16
C LEU A 717 -24.21 1.30 -29.63
N TRP A 718 -23.09 2.03 -29.71
CA TRP A 718 -23.06 3.47 -29.47
C TRP A 718 -23.32 4.28 -30.75
N VAL A 719 -23.08 3.68 -31.92
CA VAL A 719 -23.28 4.31 -33.23
C VAL A 719 -24.12 3.42 -34.15
N GLY A 720 -24.68 4.01 -35.20
CA GLY A 720 -25.45 3.30 -36.22
C GLY A 720 -26.89 3.78 -36.36
N ASP A 721 -27.38 3.79 -37.60
CA ASP A 721 -28.72 4.21 -38.00
C ASP A 721 -29.70 3.04 -37.85
N GLU A 722 -30.76 3.25 -37.08
CA GLU A 722 -31.81 2.26 -36.80
C GLU A 722 -33.02 2.39 -37.72
N ARG A 723 -33.06 3.42 -38.59
CA ARG A 723 -34.22 3.68 -39.45
C ARG A 723 -34.46 2.51 -40.42
N PRO A 724 -35.68 1.92 -40.46
CA PRO A 724 -35.96 0.72 -41.24
C PRO A 724 -35.65 0.86 -42.73
N ASP A 725 -35.94 2.01 -43.32
CA ASP A 725 -35.64 2.33 -44.73
C ASP A 725 -34.13 2.30 -45.02
N VAL A 726 -33.29 2.76 -44.08
CA VAL A 726 -31.82 2.73 -44.22
C VAL A 726 -31.27 1.31 -44.05
N VAL A 727 -31.83 0.55 -43.11
CA VAL A 727 -31.45 -0.85 -42.82
C VAL A 727 -31.85 -1.78 -43.97
N ASP A 728 -33.06 -1.65 -44.48
CA ASP A 728 -33.60 -2.48 -45.55
C ASP A 728 -32.89 -2.17 -46.88
N ALA A 729 -32.61 -0.89 -47.16
CA ALA A 729 -31.83 -0.49 -48.33
C ALA A 729 -30.40 -1.06 -48.29
N ALA A 730 -29.75 -1.06 -47.12
CA ALA A 730 -28.40 -1.62 -46.97
C ALA A 730 -28.36 -3.14 -47.25
N ARG A 731 -29.42 -3.88 -46.90
CA ARG A 731 -29.53 -5.33 -47.12
C ARG A 731 -29.95 -5.72 -48.52
N ALA A 732 -30.77 -4.91 -49.19
CA ALA A 732 -31.24 -5.18 -50.55
C ALA A 732 -30.11 -5.06 -51.60
N GLY A 733 -28.89 -4.67 -51.21
CA GLY A 733 -27.78 -4.39 -52.13
C GLY A 733 -28.03 -3.15 -52.99
N ASP A 734 -29.15 -2.46 -52.81
CA ASP A 734 -29.62 -1.32 -53.60
C ASP A 734 -28.99 0.01 -53.15
N THR A 735 -27.87 -0.08 -52.42
CA THR A 735 -27.23 1.07 -51.81
C THR A 735 -25.84 1.25 -52.36
N GLY A 736 -25.48 2.48 -52.68
CA GLY A 736 -24.21 2.83 -53.33
C GLY A 736 -22.92 2.60 -52.51
N ALA A 737 -22.88 1.60 -51.64
CA ALA A 737 -21.67 1.09 -50.98
C ALA A 737 -21.09 -0.08 -51.79
N ASP A 738 -19.76 -0.19 -51.82
CA ASP A 738 -19.03 -1.21 -52.57
C ASP A 738 -18.89 -2.52 -51.78
N PHE A 739 -18.89 -2.42 -50.45
CA PHE A 739 -18.84 -3.54 -49.52
C PHE A 739 -19.98 -3.45 -48.51
N VAL A 740 -20.71 -4.55 -48.34
CA VAL A 740 -21.68 -4.73 -47.26
C VAL A 740 -21.11 -5.76 -46.29
N VAL A 741 -20.96 -5.37 -45.03
CA VAL A 741 -20.42 -6.21 -43.95
C VAL A 741 -21.52 -6.49 -42.95
N ASP A 742 -22.08 -7.69 -42.97
CA ASP A 742 -23.05 -8.12 -41.96
C ASP A 742 -22.29 -8.68 -40.75
N LEU A 743 -22.45 -8.02 -39.60
CA LEU A 743 -21.94 -8.43 -38.30
C LEU A 743 -23.10 -8.97 -37.47
N ILE A 744 -23.10 -10.28 -37.22
CA ILE A 744 -24.15 -10.95 -36.44
C ILE A 744 -23.57 -11.33 -35.08
N VAL A 745 -24.20 -10.85 -34.01
CA VAL A 745 -23.87 -11.18 -32.62
C VAL A 745 -25.08 -11.86 -31.97
N ARG A 746 -24.93 -13.10 -31.51
CA ARG A 746 -25.96 -13.85 -30.78
C ARG A 746 -25.49 -14.25 -29.39
#